data_AF-A0A9X1KD60-F1
#
_entry.id   AF-A0A9X1KD60-F1
#
_cell.length_a   1.000
_cell.length_b   1.000
_cell.length_c   1.000
_cell.angle_alpha   90.00
_cell.angle_beta   90.00
_cell.angle_gamma   90.00
#
_symmetry.space_group_name_H-M   'P 1'
#
loop_
_entity.id
_entity.type
_entity.pdbx_description
1 polymer ?
#
loop_
_entity_poly.entity_id
_entity_poly.type
_entity_poly.pdbx_seq_one_letter_code
_entity_poly.pdbx_strand_id
1 'polypeptide(L)'
;MSFMIYSVTVQAANSTLNNRNLPTRIVEVANSQSRLPANKLLLPDWNRISLNQLPGISQSGAIDGSPYSQTLGYDLSRTWTVGMTPDQYLKLGDISEALQTEKFSLQAIGDITSIDLNKIALSEFPLIAEQTLSHLAKVVPQLAQTPVKDIQPVATLLKTQGIEASNLTLAQVLTQYEVGNIKLGEIDLSKFSLTSIPNLETVPMQDFTNWMNSFVKNIPGLGQVPLRLMPNPINEIGNLVMRIDAVYGIAENHRNNTISGSDVQGFSVPCTQKDCAYLELDDLENVGKSDAYGERSYRLSLEGKQWISGKYQEVEGGWGILKAVNNGREPTGRLPFGKAFKVVVMETDETADTVDTALYFRFCAWKMGCSPYFIGPIPFFSYQVNALMFVGNLDNQSEQSVSGASVNTTSTPTGANREVKGNPSQSSIATNQINPCTFTRANRSIVSQSFYGVNLPLLGNAIAEIESAGGGDYQAVGVHTCADGGLNCGRGLGRYQFMSYNPYAVRLIAAKSGGEEFLERVKQGYQPTEAELFEFFPPADQDRAFMADIANKIQVTQTEIDPITGQSFTGERLIERVAQKHFGGDNSKVDASSSDVFGRLSLKDYGKTALALYGNNNSDNGTLTCIPSLTSRYISNAQNIGN
;
A
#
# COMPACT_ATOMS: atom_id res chain seq x y z
N MET A 1 -20.79 23.99 45.32
CA MET A 1 -21.37 23.27 44.16
C MET A 1 -20.46 23.53 42.98
N SER A 2 -19.55 22.59 42.69
CA SER A 2 -18.67 22.65 41.51
C SER A 2 -19.04 21.50 40.60
N PHE A 3 -19.54 21.81 39.41
CA PHE A 3 -19.67 20.85 38.33
C PHE A 3 -18.28 20.63 37.72
N MET A 4 -17.71 19.44 37.88
CA MET A 4 -16.59 18.98 37.06
C MET A 4 -17.18 18.47 35.73
N ILE A 5 -16.77 19.09 34.63
CA ILE A 5 -17.02 18.61 33.28
C ILE A 5 -15.89 17.61 32.98
N TYR A 6 -16.22 16.33 32.85
CA TYR A 6 -15.30 15.32 32.33
C TYR A 6 -15.31 15.43 30.80
N SER A 7 -14.20 15.89 30.22
CA SER A 7 -13.95 15.79 28.78
C SER A 7 -13.35 14.41 28.49
N VAL A 8 -14.10 13.54 27.83
CA VAL A 8 -13.61 12.27 27.29
C VAL A 8 -12.91 12.59 25.97
N THR A 9 -11.58 12.43 25.93
CA THR A 9 -10.79 12.60 24.71
C THR A 9 -10.66 11.27 24.01
N VAL A 10 -11.37 11.08 22.88
CA VAL A 10 -11.14 9.96 21.96
C VAL A 10 -9.92 10.31 21.11
N GLN A 11 -8.82 9.59 21.33
CA GLN A 11 -7.60 9.73 20.55
C GLN A 11 -7.74 8.82 19.32
N ALA A 12 -7.78 9.40 18.11
CA ALA A 12 -7.82 8.63 16.87
C ALA A 12 -6.52 7.80 16.74
N ALA A 13 -6.61 6.51 17.04
CA ALA A 13 -5.51 5.57 16.87
C ALA A 13 -5.27 5.33 15.37
N ASN A 14 -4.02 5.44 14.95
CA ASN A 14 -3.58 5.35 13.56
C ASN A 14 -3.86 3.94 12.99
N SER A 15 -4.88 3.81 12.17
CA SER A 15 -5.45 2.52 11.76
C SER A 15 -5.30 2.20 10.25
N THR A 16 -4.47 2.97 9.54
CA THR A 16 -4.10 2.67 8.15
C THR A 16 -3.14 1.48 8.09
N LEU A 17 -3.51 0.41 7.39
CA LEU A 17 -2.71 -0.81 7.26
C LEU A 17 -1.89 -0.77 5.96
N ASN A 18 -0.59 -0.53 6.08
CA ASN A 18 0.33 -0.67 4.95
C ASN A 18 0.82 -2.12 4.80
N ASN A 19 -0.06 -3.01 4.34
CA ASN A 19 0.25 -4.43 4.15
C ASN A 19 0.97 -4.73 2.81
N ARG A 20 1.34 -3.71 2.03
CA ARG A 20 1.89 -3.87 0.67
C ARG A 20 3.35 -3.43 0.52
N ASN A 21 4.06 -3.15 1.63
CA ASN A 21 5.47 -2.71 1.67
C ASN A 21 5.76 -1.43 0.86
N LEU A 22 4.77 -0.57 0.62
CA LEU A 22 4.99 0.71 -0.05
C LEU A 22 5.56 1.73 0.94
N PRO A 23 6.60 2.50 0.61
CA PRO A 23 7.07 3.58 1.48
C PRO A 23 5.96 4.57 1.83
N THR A 24 5.82 4.89 3.12
CA THR A 24 4.83 5.86 3.62
C THR A 24 5.49 6.94 4.45
N ARG A 25 4.82 8.08 4.55
CA ARG A 25 5.17 9.21 5.41
C ARG A 25 3.98 9.58 6.27
N ILE A 26 4.25 10.04 7.48
CA ILE A 26 3.21 10.57 8.38
C ILE A 26 3.08 12.07 8.13
N VAL A 27 1.85 12.53 7.99
CA VAL A 27 1.51 13.95 7.94
C VAL A 27 0.59 14.28 9.11
N GLU A 28 0.89 15.37 9.81
CA GLU A 28 0.03 15.89 10.85
C GLU A 28 -1.08 16.75 10.23
N VAL A 29 -2.32 16.40 10.55
CA VAL A 29 -3.53 17.11 10.14
C VAL A 29 -4.05 17.83 11.37
N ALA A 30 -4.17 19.15 11.28
CA ALA A 30 -4.63 19.97 12.39
C ALA A 30 -5.99 19.47 12.90
N ASN A 31 -6.09 19.26 14.21
CA ASN A 31 -7.37 19.00 14.85
C ASN A 31 -8.14 20.33 14.91
N SER A 32 -9.37 20.34 14.41
CA SER A 32 -10.24 21.52 14.46
C SER A 32 -10.54 21.96 15.90
N GLN A 33 -10.39 21.06 16.87
CA GLN A 33 -10.37 21.38 18.29
C GLN A 33 -8.94 21.74 18.73
N SER A 34 -8.66 23.04 18.76
CA SER A 34 -7.34 23.68 19.07
C SER A 34 -6.60 23.26 20.35
N ARG A 35 -7.17 22.36 21.17
CA ARG A 35 -6.57 21.83 22.41
C ARG A 35 -6.12 20.37 22.31
N LEU A 36 -6.40 19.68 21.21
CA LEU A 36 -6.01 18.28 20.99
C LEU A 36 -4.76 18.20 20.09
N PRO A 37 -3.91 17.16 20.27
CA PRO A 37 -2.80 16.92 19.37
C PRO A 37 -3.29 16.69 17.93
N ALA A 38 -2.46 17.05 16.96
CA ALA A 38 -2.76 16.87 15.55
C ALA A 38 -2.98 15.38 15.22
N ASN A 39 -3.94 15.13 14.34
CA ASN A 39 -4.22 13.79 13.85
C ASN A 39 -3.09 13.34 12.91
N LYS A 40 -2.64 12.10 13.05
CA LYS A 40 -1.61 11.53 12.16
C LYS A 40 -2.27 10.84 10.98
N LEU A 41 -1.90 11.23 9.77
CA LEU A 41 -2.36 10.62 8.53
C LEU A 41 -1.18 9.90 7.85
N LEU A 42 -1.39 8.65 7.46
CA LEU A 42 -0.43 7.92 6.65
C LEU A 42 -0.66 8.22 5.16
N LEU A 43 0.34 8.80 4.50
CA LEU A 43 0.33 9.02 3.06
C LEU A 43 1.45 8.21 2.38
N PRO A 44 1.28 7.82 1.11
CA PRO A 44 2.38 7.33 0.28
C PRO A 44 3.53 8.35 0.24
N ASP A 45 4.77 7.87 0.38
CA ASP A 45 5.96 8.70 0.21
C ASP A 45 6.42 8.67 -1.25
N TRP A 46 5.91 9.60 -2.04
CA TRP A 46 6.23 9.72 -3.47
C TRP A 46 7.71 10.02 -3.77
N ASN A 47 8.50 10.42 -2.76
CA ASN A 47 9.96 10.55 -2.91
C ASN A 47 10.68 9.19 -2.93
N ARG A 48 9.99 8.15 -2.46
CA ARG A 48 10.54 6.80 -2.31
C ARG A 48 9.76 5.75 -3.07
N ILE A 49 8.70 6.13 -3.79
CA ILE A 49 7.89 5.24 -4.62
C ILE A 49 8.18 5.55 -6.09
N SER A 50 8.64 4.56 -6.84
CA SER A 50 8.80 4.56 -8.29
C SER A 50 7.84 3.58 -8.98
N LEU A 51 7.76 3.63 -10.32
CA LEU A 51 6.87 2.73 -11.09
C LEU A 51 7.25 1.25 -10.93
N ASN A 52 8.53 0.91 -10.75
CA ASN A 52 8.97 -0.47 -10.54
C ASN A 52 8.87 -0.95 -9.08
N GLN A 53 8.53 -0.06 -8.14
CA GLN A 53 8.31 -0.37 -6.73
C GLN A 53 6.82 -0.51 -6.37
N LEU A 54 5.93 -0.02 -7.25
CA LEU A 54 4.50 -0.26 -7.10
C LEU A 54 4.23 -1.78 -7.13
N PRO A 55 3.22 -2.28 -6.39
CA PRO A 55 2.88 -3.69 -6.39
C PRO A 55 2.56 -4.21 -7.81
N GLY A 56 2.77 -5.50 -8.01
CA GLY A 56 2.39 -6.15 -9.27
C GLY A 56 0.88 -6.09 -9.50
N ILE A 57 0.48 -5.89 -10.76
CA ILE A 57 -0.93 -5.91 -11.16
C ILE A 57 -1.58 -7.25 -10.78
N SER A 58 -2.81 -7.22 -10.26
CA SER A 58 -3.50 -8.41 -9.74
C SER A 58 -4.35 -9.15 -10.77
N GLN A 59 -4.51 -8.57 -11.96
CA GLN A 59 -5.26 -9.18 -13.04
C GLN A 59 -4.49 -9.08 -14.36
N SER A 60 -4.34 -10.20 -15.05
CA SER A 60 -3.81 -10.22 -16.41
C SER A 60 -4.79 -9.58 -17.38
N GLY A 61 -4.27 -9.00 -18.46
CA GLY A 61 -5.10 -8.38 -19.47
C GLY A 61 -4.35 -8.14 -20.77
N ALA A 62 -5.10 -7.68 -21.75
CA ALA A 62 -4.61 -7.37 -23.07
C ALA A 62 -5.41 -6.23 -23.67
N ILE A 63 -4.78 -5.49 -24.56
CA ILE A 63 -5.45 -4.58 -25.46
C ILE A 63 -4.92 -4.82 -26.87
N ASP A 64 -5.86 -4.93 -27.81
CA ASP A 64 -5.57 -4.75 -29.22
C ASP A 64 -5.66 -3.26 -29.54
N GLY A 65 -4.50 -2.66 -29.75
CA GLY A 65 -4.34 -1.25 -30.05
C GLY A 65 -4.39 -0.95 -31.54
N SER A 66 -4.38 -1.97 -32.40
CA SER A 66 -4.27 -1.82 -33.85
C SER A 66 -5.29 -0.85 -34.48
N PRO A 67 -6.55 -0.74 -34.00
CA PRO A 67 -7.49 0.24 -34.54
C PRO A 67 -7.09 1.71 -34.32
N TYR A 68 -6.18 1.96 -33.36
CA TYR A 68 -5.76 3.31 -32.95
C TYR A 68 -4.34 3.64 -33.40
N SER A 69 -3.49 2.63 -33.64
CA SER A 69 -2.05 2.81 -33.79
C SER A 69 -1.65 3.79 -34.91
N GLN A 70 -2.33 3.73 -36.06
CA GLN A 70 -2.06 4.65 -37.17
C GLN A 70 -2.38 6.11 -36.82
N THR A 71 -3.46 6.34 -36.08
CA THR A 71 -3.90 7.70 -35.71
C THR A 71 -3.04 8.28 -34.59
N LEU A 72 -2.56 7.45 -33.67
CA LEU A 72 -1.76 7.90 -32.53
C LEU A 72 -0.27 8.03 -32.84
N GLY A 73 0.19 7.41 -33.92
CA GLY A 73 1.62 7.37 -34.25
C GLY A 73 2.43 6.41 -33.37
N TYR A 74 1.78 5.59 -32.54
CA TYR A 74 2.41 4.52 -31.78
C TYR A 74 1.42 3.38 -31.51
N ASP A 75 1.95 2.19 -31.23
CA ASP A 75 1.14 0.99 -31.04
C ASP A 75 0.62 0.90 -29.61
N LEU A 76 -0.71 0.89 -29.44
CA LEU A 76 -1.32 0.69 -28.13
C LEU A 76 -1.37 -0.79 -27.72
N SER A 77 -1.08 -1.71 -28.64
CA SER A 77 -1.22 -3.14 -28.39
C SER A 77 -0.20 -3.62 -27.36
N ARG A 78 -0.69 -4.39 -26.38
CA ARG A 78 0.14 -5.05 -25.37
C ARG A 78 -0.66 -6.06 -24.56
N THR A 79 0.07 -6.91 -23.86
CA THR A 79 -0.45 -7.78 -22.82
C THR A 79 0.29 -7.52 -21.52
N TRP A 80 -0.38 -7.79 -20.40
CA TRP A 80 0.24 -7.81 -19.08
C TRP A 80 -0.26 -9.04 -18.33
N THR A 81 0.58 -9.53 -17.43
CA THR A 81 0.25 -10.68 -16.60
C THR A 81 0.32 -10.31 -15.13
N VAL A 82 -0.44 -11.04 -14.31
CA VAL A 82 -0.39 -10.90 -12.84
C VAL A 82 1.06 -10.86 -12.34
N GLY A 83 1.34 -9.94 -11.43
CA GLY A 83 2.66 -9.76 -10.82
C GLY A 83 3.58 -8.80 -11.57
N MET A 84 3.26 -8.41 -12.81
CA MET A 84 4.04 -7.37 -13.50
C MET A 84 3.89 -6.01 -12.85
N THR A 85 4.98 -5.27 -12.71
CA THR A 85 4.98 -3.89 -12.21
C THR A 85 4.65 -2.89 -13.33
N PRO A 86 4.10 -1.70 -13.01
CA PRO A 86 3.70 -0.69 -13.99
C PRO A 86 4.74 -0.35 -15.05
N ASP A 87 6.03 -0.27 -14.69
CA ASP A 87 7.10 0.01 -15.65
C ASP A 87 7.26 -1.06 -16.74
N GLN A 88 6.78 -2.28 -16.50
CA GLN A 88 6.95 -3.41 -17.41
C GLN A 88 5.94 -3.43 -18.55
N TYR A 89 4.78 -2.79 -18.39
CA TYR A 89 3.69 -2.80 -19.37
C TYR A 89 3.23 -1.39 -19.80
N LEU A 90 3.56 -0.34 -19.04
CA LEU A 90 3.34 1.04 -19.48
C LEU A 90 4.43 1.43 -20.48
N LYS A 91 3.98 2.00 -21.61
CA LYS A 91 4.83 2.64 -22.61
C LYS A 91 4.96 4.12 -22.31
N LEU A 92 6.02 4.76 -22.80
CA LEU A 92 6.25 6.19 -22.60
C LEU A 92 5.08 7.03 -23.11
N GLY A 93 4.48 6.64 -24.24
CA GLY A 93 3.31 7.31 -24.79
C GLY A 93 2.10 7.31 -23.85
N ASP A 94 1.94 6.28 -23.01
CA ASP A 94 0.78 6.16 -22.12
C ASP A 94 0.78 7.21 -21.01
N ILE A 95 1.99 7.51 -20.49
CA ILE A 95 2.22 8.34 -19.31
C ILE A 95 2.73 9.74 -19.66
N SER A 96 2.81 10.10 -20.94
CA SER A 96 3.30 11.41 -21.38
C SER A 96 2.45 12.57 -20.85
N GLU A 97 1.11 12.44 -20.87
CA GLU A 97 0.24 13.50 -20.31
C GLU A 97 0.42 13.65 -18.79
N ALA A 98 0.53 12.52 -18.08
CA ALA A 98 0.45 12.51 -16.64
C ALA A 98 1.80 12.69 -15.94
N LEU A 99 2.89 12.15 -16.49
CA LEU A 99 4.22 12.16 -15.88
C LEU A 99 5.27 12.88 -16.73
N GLN A 100 5.01 13.11 -18.02
CA GLN A 100 5.91 13.80 -18.95
C GLN A 100 7.33 13.18 -19.01
N THR A 101 7.44 11.86 -18.89
CA THR A 101 8.72 11.13 -18.87
C THR A 101 9.55 11.33 -20.13
N GLU A 102 8.91 11.68 -21.24
CA GLU A 102 9.55 11.97 -22.52
C GLU A 102 10.46 13.21 -22.51
N LYS A 103 10.31 14.07 -21.49
CA LYS A 103 11.16 15.25 -21.29
C LYS A 103 12.52 14.91 -20.68
N PHE A 104 12.66 13.73 -20.08
CA PHE A 104 13.95 13.31 -19.52
C PHE A 104 14.96 12.99 -20.61
N SER A 105 16.23 13.20 -20.29
CA SER A 105 17.38 12.60 -20.96
C SER A 105 17.92 11.44 -20.11
N LEU A 106 18.76 10.57 -20.68
CA LEU A 106 19.40 9.49 -19.91
C LEU A 106 20.33 10.06 -18.83
N GLN A 107 20.95 11.21 -19.07
CA GLN A 107 21.76 11.93 -18.09
C GLN A 107 20.92 12.31 -16.87
N ALA A 108 19.76 12.95 -17.07
CA ALA A 108 18.89 13.36 -15.97
C ALA A 108 18.40 12.15 -15.15
N ILE A 109 18.06 11.05 -15.81
CA ILE A 109 17.70 9.79 -15.14
C ILE A 109 18.90 9.23 -14.37
N GLY A 110 20.09 9.26 -14.98
CA GLY A 110 21.37 8.89 -14.39
C GLY A 110 21.65 9.62 -13.08
N ASP A 111 21.50 10.94 -13.09
CA ASP A 111 21.73 11.79 -11.93
C ASP A 111 20.75 11.49 -10.78
N ILE A 112 19.47 11.23 -11.10
CA ILE A 112 18.45 10.90 -10.09
C ILE A 112 18.68 9.51 -9.49
N THR A 113 19.00 8.52 -10.33
CA THR A 113 19.04 7.11 -9.93
C THR A 113 20.44 6.60 -9.62
N SER A 114 21.45 7.47 -9.76
CA SER A 114 22.86 7.16 -9.54
C SER A 114 23.37 5.99 -10.40
N ILE A 115 22.81 5.80 -11.61
CA ILE A 115 23.30 4.80 -12.56
C ILE A 115 24.50 5.32 -13.36
N ASP A 116 25.51 4.47 -13.52
CA ASP A 116 26.71 4.79 -14.29
C ASP A 116 26.49 4.48 -15.77
N LEU A 117 26.13 5.49 -16.56
CA LEU A 117 25.81 5.33 -17.99
C LEU A 117 26.99 4.77 -18.81
N ASN A 118 28.25 4.90 -18.34
CA ASN A 118 29.40 4.33 -19.04
C ASN A 118 29.40 2.80 -19.03
N LYS A 119 28.72 2.18 -18.05
CA LYS A 119 28.63 0.73 -17.90
C LYS A 119 27.41 0.14 -18.61
N ILE A 120 26.53 0.98 -19.13
CA ILE A 120 25.29 0.55 -19.79
C ILE A 120 25.58 0.40 -21.28
N ALA A 121 25.30 -0.79 -21.82
CA ALA A 121 25.47 -1.06 -23.24
C ALA A 121 24.39 -0.35 -24.07
N LEU A 122 24.69 0.05 -25.31
CA LEU A 122 23.69 0.64 -26.22
C LEU A 122 22.50 -0.30 -26.47
N SER A 123 22.71 -1.61 -26.41
CA SER A 123 21.64 -2.61 -26.52
C SER A 123 20.62 -2.57 -25.37
N GLU A 124 20.99 -2.02 -24.21
CA GLU A 124 20.07 -1.83 -23.07
C GLU A 124 19.18 -0.59 -23.23
N PHE A 125 19.38 0.20 -24.28
CA PHE A 125 18.53 1.32 -24.65
C PHE A 125 17.95 1.08 -26.07
N PRO A 126 16.94 0.20 -26.23
CA PRO A 126 16.50 -0.27 -27.55
C PRO A 126 16.05 0.84 -28.51
N LEU A 127 15.62 1.99 -27.99
CA LEU A 127 15.26 3.15 -28.82
C LEU A 127 16.40 3.59 -29.73
N ILE A 128 17.66 3.42 -29.32
CA ILE A 128 18.81 3.84 -30.15
C ILE A 128 18.95 3.01 -31.43
N ALA A 129 18.57 1.74 -31.38
CA ALA A 129 18.67 0.82 -32.52
C ALA A 129 17.80 1.27 -33.70
N GLU A 130 16.69 1.95 -33.41
CA GLU A 130 15.73 2.41 -34.43
C GLU A 130 16.14 3.72 -35.11
N GLN A 131 17.17 4.40 -34.60
CA GLN A 131 17.55 5.72 -35.10
C GLN A 131 18.44 5.60 -36.34
N THR A 132 18.14 6.43 -37.34
CA THR A 132 18.96 6.54 -38.55
C THR A 132 20.14 7.48 -38.33
N LEU A 133 21.20 7.33 -39.13
CA LEU A 133 22.36 8.23 -39.05
C LEU A 133 21.99 9.70 -39.27
N SER A 134 21.09 9.99 -40.23
CA SER A 134 20.59 11.35 -40.46
C SER A 134 19.84 11.90 -39.25
N HIS A 135 19.03 11.07 -38.59
CA HIS A 135 18.27 11.51 -37.42
C HIS A 135 19.20 11.76 -36.23
N LEU A 136 20.14 10.86 -35.95
CA LEU A 136 21.14 11.02 -34.89
C LEU A 136 21.97 12.30 -35.08
N ALA A 137 22.45 12.56 -36.30
CA ALA A 137 23.18 13.79 -36.60
C ALA A 137 22.37 15.07 -36.32
N LYS A 138 21.04 14.99 -36.45
CA LYS A 138 20.12 16.11 -36.22
C LYS A 138 19.81 16.33 -34.74
N VAL A 139 19.56 15.26 -33.97
CA VAL A 139 19.05 15.37 -32.59
C VAL A 139 20.14 15.31 -31.53
N VAL A 140 21.27 14.65 -31.80
CA VAL A 140 22.38 14.56 -30.84
C VAL A 140 23.27 15.79 -30.96
N PRO A 141 23.46 16.57 -29.88
CA PRO A 141 24.27 17.79 -29.93
C PRO A 141 25.68 17.56 -30.46
N GLN A 142 26.08 18.37 -31.44
CA GLN A 142 27.40 18.36 -32.09
C GLN A 142 27.78 17.07 -32.84
N LEU A 143 26.93 16.04 -32.86
CA LEU A 143 27.27 14.75 -33.47
C LEU A 143 27.54 14.87 -34.98
N ALA A 144 26.76 15.70 -35.69
CA ALA A 144 26.98 15.98 -37.11
C ALA A 144 28.40 16.49 -37.42
N GLN A 145 29.01 17.26 -36.51
CA GLN A 145 30.36 17.81 -36.69
C GLN A 145 31.46 16.97 -36.05
N THR A 146 31.08 15.87 -35.40
CA THR A 146 32.02 14.95 -34.78
C THR A 146 32.64 14.06 -35.86
N PRO A 147 33.98 13.86 -35.87
CA PRO A 147 34.63 12.91 -36.77
C PRO A 147 34.12 11.49 -36.54
N VAL A 148 33.91 10.73 -37.60
CA VAL A 148 33.34 9.36 -37.52
C VAL A 148 34.18 8.44 -36.64
N LYS A 149 35.51 8.56 -36.64
CA LYS A 149 36.40 7.78 -35.76
C LYS A 149 36.09 7.96 -34.26
N ASP A 150 35.49 9.09 -33.87
CA ASP A 150 35.16 9.40 -32.49
C ASP A 150 33.72 8.98 -32.13
N ILE A 151 33.00 8.36 -33.08
CA ILE A 151 31.66 7.79 -32.92
C ILE A 151 31.74 6.28 -33.25
N GLN A 152 32.28 5.50 -32.33
CA GLN A 152 32.65 4.08 -32.56
C GLN A 152 31.52 3.21 -33.15
N PRO A 153 30.25 3.30 -32.70
CA PRO A 153 29.15 2.55 -33.31
C PRO A 153 28.91 2.95 -34.77
N VAL A 154 28.96 4.25 -35.08
CA VAL A 154 28.76 4.75 -36.46
C VAL A 154 29.92 4.33 -37.37
N ALA A 155 31.17 4.41 -36.89
CA ALA A 155 32.32 3.91 -37.64
C ALA A 155 32.20 2.42 -37.97
N THR A 156 31.72 1.62 -37.00
CA THR A 156 31.50 0.17 -37.19
C THR A 156 30.40 -0.08 -38.22
N LEU A 157 29.30 0.66 -38.15
CA LEU A 157 28.19 0.56 -39.10
C LEU A 157 28.61 0.96 -40.53
N LEU A 158 29.38 2.03 -40.70
CA LEU A 158 29.86 2.44 -42.03
C LEU A 158 30.81 1.40 -42.65
N LYS A 159 31.63 0.72 -41.82
CA LYS A 159 32.47 -0.39 -42.27
C LYS A 159 31.67 -1.57 -42.81
N THR A 160 30.49 -1.89 -42.25
CA THR A 160 29.64 -2.96 -42.81
C THR A 160 29.09 -2.59 -44.19
N GLN A 161 29.05 -1.29 -44.51
CA GLN A 161 28.68 -0.76 -45.82
C GLN A 161 29.89 -0.59 -46.76
N GLY A 162 31.10 -1.00 -46.34
CA GLY A 162 32.33 -0.82 -47.12
C GLY A 162 32.85 0.62 -47.21
N ILE A 163 32.43 1.50 -46.28
CA ILE A 163 32.78 2.91 -46.27
C ILE A 163 33.87 3.19 -45.23
N GLU A 164 35.04 3.64 -45.69
CA GLU A 164 36.15 4.07 -44.85
C GLU A 164 36.20 5.60 -44.75
N ALA A 165 35.50 6.16 -43.75
CA ALA A 165 35.29 7.60 -43.59
C ALA A 165 35.82 8.16 -42.26
N SER A 166 36.79 7.49 -41.63
CA SER A 166 37.26 7.79 -40.26
C SER A 166 37.62 9.26 -40.00
N ASN A 167 38.15 9.98 -40.99
CA ASN A 167 38.57 11.39 -40.85
C ASN A 167 37.48 12.40 -41.26
N LEU A 168 36.35 11.95 -41.82
CA LEU A 168 35.23 12.81 -42.18
C LEU A 168 34.34 13.03 -40.97
N THR A 169 33.68 14.19 -40.91
CA THR A 169 32.58 14.40 -39.97
C THR A 169 31.35 13.61 -40.41
N LEU A 170 30.44 13.31 -39.48
CA LEU A 170 29.19 12.63 -39.82
C LEU A 170 28.39 13.41 -40.89
N ALA A 171 28.36 14.75 -40.83
CA ALA A 171 27.70 15.60 -41.83
C ALA A 171 28.32 15.44 -43.24
N GLN A 172 29.65 15.36 -43.33
CA GLN A 172 30.34 15.11 -44.60
C GLN A 172 30.00 13.73 -45.15
N VAL A 173 29.97 12.71 -44.30
CA VAL A 173 29.56 11.35 -44.69
C VAL A 173 28.12 11.33 -45.22
N LEU A 174 27.19 11.97 -44.51
CA LEU A 174 25.77 12.05 -44.92
C LEU A 174 25.57 12.81 -46.24
N THR A 175 26.50 13.69 -46.61
CA THR A 175 26.48 14.41 -47.90
C THR A 175 27.11 13.60 -49.02
N GLN A 176 28.14 12.81 -48.73
CA GLN A 176 28.92 12.06 -49.73
C GLN A 176 28.35 10.67 -50.03
N TYR A 177 27.65 10.06 -49.06
CA TYR A 177 27.16 8.68 -49.16
C TYR A 177 25.66 8.61 -48.85
N GLU A 178 24.93 7.72 -49.55
CA GLU A 178 23.50 7.48 -49.34
C GLU A 178 23.22 6.60 -48.12
N VAL A 179 23.84 6.92 -46.98
CA VAL A 179 23.75 6.15 -45.72
C VAL A 179 22.82 6.79 -44.70
N GLY A 180 22.22 7.93 -45.00
CA GLY A 180 21.41 8.66 -44.02
C GLY A 180 20.25 7.88 -43.40
N ASN A 181 19.72 6.89 -44.12
CA ASN A 181 18.58 6.07 -43.70
C ASN A 181 18.97 4.76 -43.01
N ILE A 182 20.27 4.40 -42.95
CA ILE A 182 20.69 3.17 -42.26
C ILE A 182 20.52 3.33 -40.76
N LYS A 183 20.06 2.27 -40.10
CA LYS A 183 19.75 2.28 -38.67
C LYS A 183 20.94 1.78 -37.85
N LEU A 184 21.11 2.33 -36.65
CA LEU A 184 22.18 1.88 -35.76
C LEU A 184 22.02 0.41 -35.34
N GLY A 185 20.79 -0.11 -35.32
CA GLY A 185 20.49 -1.52 -35.01
C GLY A 185 20.98 -2.54 -36.04
N GLU A 186 21.57 -2.12 -37.16
CA GLU A 186 22.17 -3.04 -38.15
C GLU A 186 23.53 -3.61 -37.68
N ILE A 187 24.07 -3.13 -36.56
CA ILE A 187 25.24 -3.69 -35.88
C ILE A 187 24.90 -4.20 -34.49
N ASP A 188 25.79 -5.03 -33.94
CA ASP A 188 25.70 -5.53 -32.58
C ASP A 188 26.02 -4.41 -31.56
N LEU A 189 24.96 -3.81 -31.01
CA LEU A 189 25.04 -2.70 -30.06
C LEU A 189 25.50 -3.10 -28.65
N SER A 190 25.58 -4.40 -28.34
CA SER A 190 26.05 -4.86 -27.02
C SER A 190 27.54 -4.60 -26.78
N LYS A 191 28.29 -4.32 -27.86
CA LYS A 191 29.74 -4.06 -27.83
C LYS A 191 30.13 -2.63 -27.48
N PHE A 192 29.15 -1.75 -27.30
CA PHE A 192 29.36 -0.31 -27.15
C PHE A 192 28.60 0.20 -25.93
N SER A 193 29.22 1.06 -25.14
CA SER A 193 28.54 1.79 -24.06
C SER A 193 27.66 2.90 -24.63
N LEU A 194 26.68 3.37 -23.84
CA LEU A 194 25.88 4.56 -24.16
C LEU A 194 26.77 5.77 -24.52
N THR A 195 27.87 5.95 -23.79
CA THR A 195 28.82 7.06 -23.97
C THR A 195 29.76 6.89 -25.17
N SER A 196 29.68 5.77 -25.91
CA SER A 196 30.39 5.58 -27.18
C SER A 196 29.84 6.46 -28.31
N ILE A 197 28.67 7.09 -28.11
CA ILE A 197 28.14 8.15 -28.97
C ILE A 197 28.19 9.45 -28.15
N PRO A 198 29.06 10.40 -28.49
CA PRO A 198 29.20 11.64 -27.72
C PRO A 198 27.87 12.41 -27.60
N ASN A 199 27.57 12.88 -26.38
CA ASN A 199 26.38 13.66 -26.01
C ASN A 199 25.03 12.94 -26.21
N LEU A 200 25.00 11.64 -26.47
CA LEU A 200 23.75 10.90 -26.66
C LEU A 200 22.86 10.97 -25.41
N GLU A 201 23.46 10.85 -24.23
CA GLU A 201 22.79 10.86 -22.93
C GLU A 201 22.05 12.16 -22.64
N THR A 202 22.38 13.24 -23.34
CA THR A 202 21.78 14.58 -23.18
C THR A 202 20.47 14.75 -23.95
N VAL A 203 20.19 13.85 -24.90
CA VAL A 203 19.02 13.95 -25.79
C VAL A 203 17.74 13.59 -25.03
N PRO A 204 16.71 14.48 -25.03
CA PRO A 204 15.40 14.16 -24.49
C PRO A 204 14.76 12.95 -25.18
N MET A 205 14.07 12.09 -24.42
CA MET A 205 13.42 10.88 -24.94
C MET A 205 12.46 11.19 -26.11
N GLN A 206 11.74 12.31 -26.04
CA GLN A 206 10.79 12.74 -27.07
C GLN A 206 11.43 13.02 -28.45
N ASP A 207 12.74 13.23 -28.51
CA ASP A 207 13.46 13.55 -29.75
C ASP A 207 13.89 12.27 -30.49
N PHE A 208 13.80 11.09 -29.87
CA PHE A 208 14.03 9.82 -30.54
C PHE A 208 12.82 9.42 -31.40
N THR A 209 13.09 8.92 -32.60
CA THR A 209 12.02 8.35 -33.42
C THR A 209 11.38 7.17 -32.69
N ASN A 210 10.06 7.08 -32.74
CA ASN A 210 9.29 5.98 -32.15
C ASN A 210 9.36 5.88 -30.61
N TRP A 211 9.77 6.94 -29.91
CA TRP A 211 9.94 6.93 -28.44
C TRP A 211 8.69 6.47 -27.68
N MET A 212 7.49 6.84 -28.16
CA MET A 212 6.21 6.52 -27.52
C MET A 212 5.98 5.02 -27.38
N ASN A 213 6.59 4.19 -28.25
CA ASN A 213 6.44 2.74 -28.22
C ASN A 213 7.33 2.03 -27.20
N SER A 214 8.32 2.72 -26.61
CA SER A 214 9.19 2.10 -25.62
C SER A 214 8.44 1.86 -24.31
N PHE A 215 8.62 0.68 -23.73
CA PHE A 215 8.23 0.45 -22.33
C PHE A 215 9.11 1.25 -21.38
N VAL A 216 8.56 1.67 -20.25
CA VAL A 216 9.33 2.38 -19.21
C VAL A 216 10.54 1.56 -18.78
N LYS A 217 10.38 0.24 -18.57
CA LYS A 217 11.49 -0.67 -18.22
C LYS A 217 12.64 -0.73 -19.24
N ASN A 218 12.38 -0.36 -20.49
CA ASN A 218 13.38 -0.40 -21.57
C ASN A 218 14.23 0.88 -21.61
N ILE A 219 13.92 1.88 -20.77
CA ILE A 219 14.74 3.08 -20.61
C ILE A 219 15.59 2.87 -19.35
N PRO A 220 16.92 2.81 -19.47
CA PRO A 220 17.80 2.57 -18.32
C PRO A 220 17.52 3.55 -17.18
N GLY A 221 17.23 3.01 -15.98
CA GLY A 221 16.96 3.79 -14.77
C GLY A 221 15.57 4.42 -14.66
N LEU A 222 14.76 4.49 -15.73
CA LEU A 222 13.52 5.26 -15.68
C LEU A 222 12.48 4.66 -14.72
N GLY A 223 12.39 3.33 -14.66
CA GLY A 223 11.47 2.63 -13.75
C GLY A 223 11.78 2.89 -12.27
N GLN A 224 13.01 3.30 -11.95
CA GLN A 224 13.53 3.59 -10.61
C GLN A 224 13.35 5.07 -10.20
N VAL A 225 12.99 5.96 -11.13
CA VAL A 225 12.78 7.37 -10.80
C VAL A 225 11.59 7.49 -9.84
N PRO A 226 11.76 8.11 -8.65
CA PRO A 226 10.64 8.38 -7.76
C PRO A 226 9.57 9.23 -8.43
N LEU A 227 8.31 8.93 -8.19
CA LEU A 227 7.17 9.61 -8.83
C LEU A 227 7.12 11.11 -8.51
N ARG A 228 7.71 11.55 -7.38
CA ARG A 228 7.85 12.97 -7.02
C ARG A 228 8.93 13.71 -7.81
N LEU A 229 9.86 12.99 -8.44
CA LEU A 229 10.96 13.55 -9.23
C LEU A 229 10.71 13.46 -10.74
N MET A 230 9.56 12.94 -11.18
CA MET A 230 9.14 12.96 -12.58
C MET A 230 8.96 14.40 -13.09
N PRO A 231 9.10 14.66 -14.41
CA PRO A 231 8.99 16.01 -14.97
C PRO A 231 7.64 16.66 -14.71
N ASN A 232 6.57 15.86 -14.70
CA ASN A 232 5.32 16.21 -14.03
C ASN A 232 5.15 15.35 -12.77
N PRO A 233 5.44 15.88 -11.57
CA PRO A 233 5.52 15.09 -10.36
C PRO A 233 4.14 14.73 -9.78
N ILE A 234 4.03 13.52 -9.24
CA ILE A 234 2.87 13.12 -8.42
C ILE A 234 2.87 13.89 -7.10
N ASN A 235 1.71 14.43 -6.75
CA ASN A 235 1.45 15.19 -5.53
C ASN A 235 0.03 14.94 -5.03
N GLU A 236 -0.19 15.16 -3.75
CA GLU A 236 -1.53 15.29 -3.18
C GLU A 236 -2.26 16.47 -3.82
N ILE A 237 -3.47 16.23 -4.35
CA ILE A 237 -4.34 17.27 -4.90
C ILE A 237 -5.48 17.53 -3.94
N GLY A 238 -5.43 18.71 -3.30
CA GLY A 238 -6.37 19.08 -2.26
C GLY A 238 -5.86 18.77 -0.86
N ASN A 239 -6.71 19.02 0.12
CA ASN A 239 -6.36 18.90 1.53
C ASN A 239 -7.42 18.16 2.34
N LEU A 240 -8.46 17.59 1.71
CA LEU A 240 -9.50 16.92 2.47
C LEU A 240 -9.03 15.54 2.92
N VAL A 241 -9.13 15.37 4.23
CA VAL A 241 -8.92 14.12 4.93
C VAL A 241 -10.24 13.80 5.63
N MET A 242 -10.72 12.59 5.47
CA MET A 242 -11.97 12.12 6.08
C MET A 242 -11.67 10.88 6.92
N ARG A 243 -12.44 10.68 7.98
CA ARG A 243 -12.40 9.43 8.73
C ARG A 243 -13.32 8.42 8.06
N ILE A 244 -12.93 7.14 8.08
CA ILE A 244 -13.82 6.04 7.72
C ILE A 244 -14.74 5.78 8.91
N ASP A 245 -16.01 6.15 8.77
CA ASP A 245 -17.01 5.94 9.83
C ASP A 245 -17.51 4.50 9.84
N ALA A 246 -17.78 3.95 8.66
CA ALA A 246 -18.25 2.57 8.51
C ALA A 246 -17.83 1.96 7.16
N VAL A 247 -17.73 0.63 7.13
CA VAL A 247 -17.48 -0.16 5.93
C VAL A 247 -18.72 -0.99 5.63
N TYR A 248 -19.28 -0.86 4.43
CA TYR A 248 -20.50 -1.56 4.04
C TYR A 248 -20.28 -2.48 2.84
N GLY A 249 -20.79 -3.70 2.95
CA GLY A 249 -20.73 -4.70 1.89
C GLY A 249 -21.80 -4.52 0.81
N ILE A 250 -21.89 -5.50 -0.08
CA ILE A 250 -22.79 -5.51 -1.25
C ILE A 250 -24.28 -5.66 -0.91
N ALA A 251 -24.67 -5.75 0.36
CA ALA A 251 -26.08 -5.78 0.75
C ALA A 251 -26.75 -4.41 0.59
N GLU A 252 -25.95 -3.35 0.60
CA GLU A 252 -26.39 -1.97 0.52
C GLU A 252 -26.84 -1.57 -0.88
N ASN A 253 -27.78 -0.63 -0.97
CA ASN A 253 -28.37 -0.19 -2.22
C ASN A 253 -28.70 1.30 -2.22
N HIS A 254 -28.92 1.89 -3.40
CA HIS A 254 -29.38 3.28 -3.58
C HIS A 254 -28.61 4.34 -2.76
N ARG A 255 -27.32 4.50 -3.06
CA ARG A 255 -26.41 5.45 -2.41
C ARG A 255 -26.21 6.70 -3.27
N ASN A 256 -26.61 7.87 -2.76
CA ASN A 256 -26.63 9.13 -3.52
C ASN A 256 -25.67 10.21 -2.99
N ASN A 257 -25.13 10.07 -1.78
CA ASN A 257 -24.22 11.07 -1.18
C ASN A 257 -22.76 10.72 -1.51
N THR A 258 -22.47 10.46 -2.79
CA THR A 258 -21.22 9.82 -3.19
C THR A 258 -20.09 10.80 -3.44
N ILE A 259 -18.87 10.32 -3.22
CA ILE A 259 -17.62 10.99 -3.57
C ILE A 259 -16.82 10.17 -4.59
N SER A 260 -17.46 9.30 -5.36
CA SER A 260 -16.77 8.47 -6.34
C SER A 260 -17.41 8.62 -7.71
N GLY A 261 -16.58 8.57 -8.76
CA GLY A 261 -17.03 8.61 -10.13
C GLY A 261 -15.87 8.61 -11.11
N SER A 262 -15.90 9.49 -12.09
CA SER A 262 -14.85 9.69 -13.10
C SER A 262 -14.61 11.17 -13.36
N ASP A 263 -13.49 11.48 -14.02
CA ASP A 263 -13.22 12.82 -14.54
C ASP A 263 -14.10 13.19 -15.75
N VAL A 264 -14.98 12.29 -16.18
CA VAL A 264 -15.95 12.49 -17.27
C VAL A 264 -17.36 12.76 -16.74
N GLN A 265 -17.82 11.96 -15.78
CA GLN A 265 -19.16 12.08 -15.19
C GLN A 265 -19.19 12.92 -13.89
N GLY A 266 -18.02 13.29 -13.38
CA GLY A 266 -17.84 13.91 -12.07
C GLY A 266 -17.63 12.88 -10.96
N PHE A 267 -17.17 13.33 -9.79
CA PHE A 267 -16.86 12.46 -8.65
C PHE A 267 -17.98 12.37 -7.62
N SER A 268 -19.24 12.46 -8.06
CA SER A 268 -20.44 12.28 -7.23
C SER A 268 -21.51 11.47 -7.94
N VAL A 269 -21.09 10.38 -8.61
CA VAL A 269 -22.01 9.51 -9.34
C VAL A 269 -22.74 8.60 -8.36
N PRO A 270 -24.09 8.61 -8.31
CA PRO A 270 -24.84 7.77 -7.38
C PRO A 270 -24.76 6.29 -7.75
N CYS A 271 -24.77 5.42 -6.75
CA CYS A 271 -24.95 3.99 -6.91
C CYS A 271 -26.43 3.64 -6.74
N THR A 272 -27.14 3.50 -7.85
CA THR A 272 -28.59 3.23 -7.88
C THR A 272 -28.94 1.74 -7.88
N GLN A 273 -27.93 0.89 -7.76
CA GLN A 273 -28.05 -0.56 -7.89
C GLN A 273 -28.27 -1.23 -6.53
N LYS A 274 -28.47 -2.56 -6.53
CA LYS A 274 -28.70 -3.36 -5.31
C LYS A 274 -27.42 -3.78 -4.57
N ASP A 275 -26.24 -3.47 -5.12
CA ASP A 275 -24.95 -4.05 -4.75
C ASP A 275 -23.90 -2.98 -4.44
N CYS A 276 -24.31 -1.92 -3.76
CA CYS A 276 -23.50 -0.75 -3.52
C CYS A 276 -22.61 -0.96 -2.30
N ALA A 277 -21.52 -1.72 -2.42
CA ALA A 277 -20.47 -1.72 -1.41
C ALA A 277 -19.77 -0.36 -1.36
N TYR A 278 -19.50 0.18 -0.17
CA TYR A 278 -18.92 1.51 0.00
C TYR A 278 -18.26 1.73 1.35
N LEU A 279 -17.49 2.82 1.42
CA LEU A 279 -17.04 3.44 2.67
C LEU A 279 -17.95 4.61 3.00
N GLU A 280 -18.49 4.62 4.22
CA GLU A 280 -19.07 5.83 4.79
C GLU A 280 -17.95 6.65 5.43
N LEU A 281 -17.92 7.92 5.09
CA LEU A 281 -16.88 8.87 5.47
C LEU A 281 -17.53 10.05 6.18
N ASP A 282 -16.87 10.53 7.22
CA ASP A 282 -17.28 11.71 7.97
C ASP A 282 -16.10 12.65 8.25
N ASP A 283 -16.38 13.72 8.98
CA ASP A 283 -15.37 14.70 9.33
C ASP A 283 -14.44 14.21 10.46
N LEU A 284 -13.37 14.97 10.68
CA LEU A 284 -12.32 14.60 11.62
C LEU A 284 -12.74 14.73 13.09
N GLU A 285 -13.90 15.32 13.38
CA GLU A 285 -14.28 15.70 14.74
C GLU A 285 -14.89 14.53 15.52
N ASN A 286 -15.41 13.51 14.83
CA ASN A 286 -16.15 12.39 15.43
C ASN A 286 -17.23 12.84 16.44
N VAL A 287 -17.76 14.06 16.28
CA VAL A 287 -18.89 14.56 17.06
C VAL A 287 -20.13 14.40 16.20
N GLY A 288 -20.65 13.18 16.19
CA GLY A 288 -22.08 13.01 16.01
C GLY A 288 -22.79 13.89 17.05
N LYS A 289 -23.74 14.71 16.60
CA LYS A 289 -24.47 15.68 17.43
C LYS A 289 -24.85 15.13 18.79
N SER A 290 -24.34 15.76 19.84
CA SER A 290 -25.08 15.92 21.09
C SER A 290 -24.65 17.17 21.84
N ASP A 291 -24.82 18.33 21.21
CA ASP A 291 -25.02 19.55 21.98
C ASP A 291 -26.47 19.60 22.50
N ALA A 292 -26.56 19.41 23.81
CA ALA A 292 -27.70 19.78 24.63
C ALA A 292 -28.21 21.18 24.23
N TYR A 293 -29.54 21.35 24.23
CA TYR A 293 -30.28 22.56 23.82
C TYR A 293 -30.60 22.69 22.32
N GLY A 294 -31.44 21.78 21.80
CA GLY A 294 -32.68 22.14 21.09
C GLY A 294 -32.68 23.14 19.91
N GLU A 295 -31.54 23.59 19.37
CA GLU A 295 -31.50 24.58 18.30
C GLU A 295 -30.79 24.05 17.05
N ARG A 296 -31.60 23.85 16.00
CA ARG A 296 -31.24 23.72 14.57
C ARG A 296 -29.97 22.93 14.23
N SER A 297 -30.23 21.68 13.85
CA SER A 297 -29.30 20.75 13.25
C SER A 297 -28.72 21.24 11.90
N TYR A 298 -27.53 21.84 11.88
CA TYR A 298 -26.71 21.94 10.66
C TYR A 298 -25.92 20.62 10.52
N ARG A 299 -26.28 19.72 9.60
CA ARG A 299 -25.38 18.60 9.23
C ARG A 299 -24.14 19.26 8.63
N LEU A 300 -22.94 18.99 9.15
CA LEU A 300 -21.74 19.45 8.46
C LEU A 300 -21.74 18.81 7.08
N SER A 301 -21.37 19.57 6.04
CA SER A 301 -21.55 19.17 4.64
C SER A 301 -20.79 17.90 4.23
N LEU A 302 -19.92 17.40 5.11
CA LEU A 302 -19.01 16.27 4.93
C LEU A 302 -19.48 14.98 5.62
N GLU A 303 -20.48 15.02 6.50
CA GLU A 303 -21.00 13.81 7.17
C GLU A 303 -21.66 12.82 6.17
N GLY A 304 -21.41 11.53 6.38
CA GLY A 304 -22.05 10.42 5.68
C GLY A 304 -21.75 10.35 4.19
N LYS A 305 -20.58 10.86 3.76
CA LYS A 305 -20.14 10.82 2.36
C LYS A 305 -19.74 9.40 1.97
N GLN A 306 -20.05 9.00 0.75
CA GLN A 306 -20.01 7.58 0.35
C GLN A 306 -18.97 7.37 -0.76
N TRP A 307 -17.86 6.69 -0.47
CA TRP A 307 -16.93 6.27 -1.51
C TRP A 307 -17.32 4.88 -2.00
N ILE A 308 -17.98 4.79 -3.15
CA ILE A 308 -18.49 3.54 -3.70
C ILE A 308 -17.35 2.68 -4.23
N SER A 309 -17.46 1.36 -4.04
CA SER A 309 -16.53 0.38 -4.58
C SER A 309 -16.60 0.30 -6.10
N GLY A 310 -15.46 0.55 -6.75
CA GLY A 310 -15.28 0.35 -8.19
C GLY A 310 -15.18 -1.12 -8.61
N LYS A 311 -15.07 -2.04 -7.65
CA LYS A 311 -15.22 -3.48 -7.93
C LYS A 311 -16.62 -3.81 -8.40
N TYR A 312 -17.65 -3.09 -7.92
CA TYR A 312 -19.06 -3.39 -8.20
C TYR A 312 -19.74 -2.34 -9.08
N GLN A 313 -19.21 -1.11 -9.14
CA GLN A 313 -19.76 -0.02 -9.94
C GLN A 313 -18.77 0.48 -10.99
N GLU A 314 -19.22 0.49 -12.25
CA GLU A 314 -18.56 1.21 -13.33
C GLU A 314 -19.23 2.55 -13.61
N VAL A 315 -18.47 3.47 -14.18
CA VAL A 315 -18.89 4.80 -14.65
C VAL A 315 -18.34 5.04 -16.06
N GLU A 316 -18.89 6.00 -16.79
CA GLU A 316 -18.32 6.37 -18.08
C GLU A 316 -16.97 7.04 -17.87
N GLY A 317 -16.00 6.67 -18.69
CA GLY A 317 -14.63 7.16 -18.62
C GLY A 317 -14.07 7.40 -20.01
N GLY A 318 -12.89 8.02 -20.03
CA GLY A 318 -12.20 8.35 -21.27
C GLY A 318 -12.91 9.40 -22.14
N TRP A 319 -12.17 9.91 -23.11
CA TRP A 319 -12.65 10.93 -24.06
C TRP A 319 -11.87 10.84 -25.37
N GLY A 320 -12.37 11.52 -26.40
CA GLY A 320 -11.78 11.46 -27.74
C GLY A 320 -11.89 10.07 -28.37
N ILE A 321 -10.96 9.72 -29.26
CA ILE A 321 -11.01 8.45 -29.99
C ILE A 321 -10.78 7.24 -29.07
N LEU A 322 -10.11 7.46 -27.94
CA LEU A 322 -9.77 6.42 -26.97
C LEU A 322 -10.89 6.14 -25.98
N LYS A 323 -11.98 6.93 -26.01
CA LYS A 323 -13.19 6.64 -25.23
C LYS A 323 -13.73 5.23 -25.49
N ALA A 324 -13.60 4.69 -26.70
CA ALA A 324 -14.14 3.36 -27.02
C ALA A 324 -13.39 2.20 -26.33
N VAL A 325 -12.18 2.44 -25.82
CA VAL A 325 -11.40 1.44 -25.08
C VAL A 325 -12.17 1.00 -23.83
N ASN A 326 -12.14 -0.29 -23.53
CA ASN A 326 -12.88 -0.88 -22.41
C ASN A 326 -14.37 -0.50 -22.40
N ASN A 327 -14.97 -0.41 -23.60
CA ASN A 327 -16.36 0.02 -23.81
C ASN A 327 -16.68 1.43 -23.26
N GLY A 328 -15.67 2.27 -23.04
CA GLY A 328 -15.85 3.59 -22.43
C GLY A 328 -16.21 3.56 -20.95
N ARG A 329 -15.86 2.46 -20.27
CA ARG A 329 -16.17 2.23 -18.87
C ARG A 329 -14.90 2.13 -18.04
N GLU A 330 -15.00 2.58 -16.80
CA GLU A 330 -13.97 2.43 -15.78
C GLU A 330 -14.61 2.18 -14.41
N PRO A 331 -13.90 1.55 -13.47
CA PRO A 331 -14.33 1.51 -12.08
C PRO A 331 -14.52 2.93 -11.53
N THR A 332 -15.57 3.11 -10.73
CA THR A 332 -15.78 4.35 -9.97
C THR A 332 -14.64 4.56 -8.98
N GLY A 333 -14.22 5.80 -8.77
CA GLY A 333 -13.12 6.11 -7.83
C GLY A 333 -12.83 7.60 -7.76
N ARG A 334 -11.60 7.97 -7.36
CA ARG A 334 -11.14 9.37 -7.27
C ARG A 334 -9.71 9.54 -7.79
N LEU A 335 -9.32 10.79 -8.03
CA LEU A 335 -7.97 11.20 -8.47
C LEU A 335 -7.24 12.05 -7.40
N PRO A 336 -7.07 11.56 -6.15
CA PRO A 336 -6.45 12.35 -5.08
C PRO A 336 -4.98 12.70 -5.36
N PHE A 337 -4.32 11.99 -6.29
CA PHE A 337 -2.91 12.18 -6.63
C PHE A 337 -2.69 12.63 -8.09
N GLY A 338 -3.73 13.16 -8.73
CA GLY A 338 -3.69 13.58 -10.13
C GLY A 338 -4.04 12.49 -11.13
N LYS A 339 -3.73 12.76 -12.40
CA LYS A 339 -4.29 12.01 -13.53
C LYS A 339 -3.54 10.73 -13.89
N ALA A 340 -2.37 10.47 -13.30
CA ALA A 340 -1.58 9.29 -13.67
C ALA A 340 -2.31 7.98 -13.41
N PHE A 341 -3.06 7.91 -12.31
CA PHE A 341 -3.85 6.76 -11.94
C PHE A 341 -5.06 7.18 -11.12
N LYS A 342 -6.11 6.36 -11.16
CA LYS A 342 -7.28 6.45 -10.32
C LYS A 342 -7.13 5.57 -9.08
N VAL A 343 -7.49 6.11 -7.92
CA VAL A 343 -7.64 5.36 -6.68
C VAL A 343 -9.06 4.84 -6.58
N VAL A 344 -9.20 3.53 -6.44
CA VAL A 344 -10.47 2.81 -6.45
C VAL A 344 -10.63 2.02 -5.16
N VAL A 345 -11.78 2.15 -4.50
CA VAL A 345 -12.18 1.25 -3.43
C VAL A 345 -12.54 -0.10 -4.05
N MET A 346 -11.93 -1.18 -3.57
CA MET A 346 -12.09 -2.53 -4.11
C MET A 346 -12.95 -3.37 -3.18
N GLU A 347 -12.34 -4.29 -2.43
CA GLU A 347 -13.06 -5.15 -1.49
C GLU A 347 -13.37 -4.40 -0.21
N THR A 348 -14.63 -4.46 0.22
CA THR A 348 -15.08 -4.06 1.55
C THR A 348 -15.39 -5.32 2.34
N ASP A 349 -14.84 -5.45 3.54
CA ASP A 349 -15.21 -6.48 4.50
C ASP A 349 -15.87 -5.81 5.70
N GLU A 350 -17.20 -5.76 5.68
CA GLU A 350 -18.05 -5.20 6.74
C GLU A 350 -17.93 -5.98 8.06
N THR A 351 -17.53 -7.26 8.03
CA THR A 351 -17.34 -8.04 9.26
C THR A 351 -15.98 -7.76 9.89
N ALA A 352 -14.97 -7.54 9.06
CA ALA A 352 -13.63 -7.20 9.52
C ALA A 352 -13.42 -5.68 9.66
N ASP A 353 -14.41 -4.86 9.32
CA ASP A 353 -14.31 -3.39 9.26
C ASP A 353 -13.11 -2.90 8.43
N THR A 354 -12.81 -3.59 7.32
CA THR A 354 -11.63 -3.29 6.48
C THR A 354 -11.97 -3.07 5.02
N VAL A 355 -11.10 -2.33 4.35
CA VAL A 355 -11.22 -2.05 2.92
C VAL A 355 -9.88 -2.06 2.23
N ASP A 356 -9.86 -2.61 1.02
CA ASP A 356 -8.71 -2.53 0.11
C ASP A 356 -8.93 -1.44 -0.95
N THR A 357 -7.85 -0.77 -1.32
CA THR A 357 -7.82 0.13 -2.48
C THR A 357 -6.88 -0.39 -3.57
N ALA A 358 -7.13 0.03 -4.80
CA ALA A 358 -6.28 -0.25 -5.94
C ALA A 358 -6.05 0.98 -6.82
N LEU A 359 -4.94 0.96 -7.55
CA LEU A 359 -4.65 1.91 -8.62
C LEU A 359 -5.09 1.33 -9.97
N TYR A 360 -5.68 2.18 -10.79
CA TYR A 360 -5.96 1.92 -12.19
C TYR A 360 -5.29 2.98 -13.05
N PHE A 361 -4.51 2.57 -14.04
CA PHE A 361 -3.90 3.47 -15.02
C PHE A 361 -4.78 3.58 -16.26
N ARG A 362 -4.57 4.66 -17.00
CA ARG A 362 -5.06 4.85 -18.36
C ARG A 362 -3.89 5.22 -19.26
N PHE A 363 -4.13 5.23 -20.56
CA PHE A 363 -3.22 5.87 -21.50
C PHE A 363 -3.91 7.07 -22.14
N CYS A 364 -3.14 8.13 -22.30
CA CYS A 364 -3.55 9.31 -23.03
C CYS A 364 -2.69 9.46 -24.26
N ALA A 365 -3.28 9.87 -25.36
CA ALA A 365 -2.53 10.14 -26.58
C ALA A 365 -2.76 11.58 -27.00
N TRP A 366 -1.95 12.48 -26.45
CA TRP A 366 -1.99 13.93 -26.68
C TRP A 366 -3.42 14.44 -26.97
N LYS A 367 -3.62 15.29 -27.99
CA LYS A 367 -4.91 15.88 -28.37
C LYS A 367 -6.00 14.89 -28.84
N MET A 368 -5.73 13.59 -28.89
CA MET A 368 -6.64 12.60 -29.49
C MET A 368 -7.58 11.93 -28.49
N GLY A 369 -7.26 11.98 -27.19
CA GLY A 369 -8.09 11.36 -26.17
C GLY A 369 -7.31 10.69 -25.06
N CYS A 370 -8.06 10.23 -24.06
CA CYS A 370 -7.60 9.26 -23.07
C CYS A 370 -8.56 8.08 -23.06
N SER A 371 -8.02 6.88 -22.82
CA SER A 371 -8.86 5.74 -22.46
C SER A 371 -9.48 5.96 -21.07
N PRO A 372 -10.52 5.18 -20.72
CA PRO A 372 -10.90 5.04 -19.33
C PRO A 372 -9.73 4.50 -18.47
N TYR A 373 -9.81 4.63 -17.14
CA TYR A 373 -8.88 4.01 -16.20
C TYR A 373 -9.17 2.51 -16.06
N PHE A 374 -8.56 1.68 -16.90
CA PHE A 374 -8.86 0.24 -16.97
C PHE A 374 -7.65 -0.68 -16.73
N ILE A 375 -6.43 -0.14 -16.69
CA ILE A 375 -5.22 -0.95 -16.46
C ILE A 375 -5.00 -1.09 -14.95
N GLY A 376 -5.54 -2.17 -14.40
CA GLY A 376 -5.50 -2.52 -12.98
C GLY A 376 -6.26 -3.82 -12.73
N PRO A 377 -6.58 -4.16 -11.48
CA PRO A 377 -6.22 -3.45 -10.25
C PRO A 377 -4.75 -3.68 -9.87
N ILE A 378 -4.07 -2.61 -9.46
CA ILE A 378 -2.78 -2.69 -8.77
C ILE A 378 -3.04 -2.47 -7.28
N PRO A 379 -2.74 -3.42 -6.38
CA PRO A 379 -2.97 -3.26 -4.96
C PRO A 379 -2.29 -2.01 -4.41
N PHE A 380 -2.98 -1.26 -3.55
CA PHE A 380 -2.48 -0.03 -2.98
C PHE A 380 -2.49 -0.06 -1.45
N PHE A 381 -3.30 0.75 -0.77
CA PHE A 381 -3.41 0.73 0.69
C PHE A 381 -4.68 0.01 1.15
N SER A 382 -4.59 -0.57 2.33
CA SER A 382 -5.74 -1.11 3.05
C SER A 382 -6.03 -0.19 4.25
N TYR A 383 -7.30 -0.03 4.57
CA TYR A 383 -7.77 0.78 5.68
C TYR A 383 -8.73 -0.02 6.54
N GLN A 384 -8.97 0.46 7.76
CA GLN A 384 -10.03 -0.05 8.62
C GLN A 384 -10.89 1.12 9.12
N VAL A 385 -12.03 0.81 9.75
CA VAL A 385 -12.87 1.82 10.40
C VAL A 385 -12.04 2.68 11.36
N ASN A 386 -12.40 3.96 11.45
CA ASN A 386 -11.69 5.06 12.10
C ASN A 386 -10.37 5.50 11.46
N ALA A 387 -9.94 4.88 10.36
CA ALA A 387 -8.75 5.33 9.65
C ALA A 387 -8.99 6.68 8.99
N LEU A 388 -7.95 7.51 8.97
CA LEU A 388 -7.95 8.73 8.17
C LEU A 388 -7.56 8.40 6.75
N MET A 389 -8.37 8.85 5.81
CA MET A 389 -8.20 8.66 4.38
C MET A 389 -8.08 10.02 3.70
N PHE A 390 -7.02 10.19 2.93
CA PHE A 390 -6.90 11.34 2.04
C PHE A 390 -7.77 11.12 0.80
N VAL A 391 -8.76 12.00 0.62
CA VAL A 391 -9.75 11.87 -0.47
C VAL A 391 -9.55 12.92 -1.58
N GLY A 392 -8.64 13.87 -1.37
CA GLY A 392 -8.34 14.95 -2.29
C GLY A 392 -9.29 16.14 -2.18
N ASN A 393 -9.68 16.78 -3.28
CA ASN A 393 -10.70 17.85 -3.27
C ASN A 393 -12.10 17.27 -3.47
N LEU A 394 -13.12 17.75 -2.76
CA LEU A 394 -14.52 17.53 -3.18
C LEU A 394 -14.88 18.57 -4.23
N ASP A 395 -15.42 18.14 -5.37
CA ASP A 395 -15.84 19.07 -6.42
C ASP A 395 -17.02 19.90 -5.89
N ASN A 396 -16.74 21.13 -5.48
CA ASN A 396 -17.75 22.19 -5.35
C ASN A 396 -17.20 23.59 -5.61
N GLN A 397 -15.94 23.74 -6.05
CA GLN A 397 -15.39 25.03 -6.44
C GLN A 397 -14.46 24.87 -7.66
N SER A 398 -14.94 25.45 -8.77
CA SER A 398 -14.24 25.90 -9.97
C SER A 398 -13.52 24.88 -10.87
N GLU A 399 -14.20 24.45 -11.92
CA GLU A 399 -13.90 24.95 -13.28
C GLU A 399 -15.21 25.35 -13.97
N GLN A 400 -15.15 26.46 -14.70
CA GLN A 400 -16.27 27.28 -15.15
C GLN A 400 -17.18 26.59 -16.18
N SER A 401 -18.49 26.65 -15.89
CA SER A 401 -19.59 26.87 -16.84
C SER A 401 -19.46 26.29 -18.25
N VAL A 402 -20.10 25.14 -18.46
CA VAL A 402 -20.96 24.97 -19.64
C VAL A 402 -22.37 24.66 -19.17
N SER A 403 -23.27 25.54 -19.58
CA SER A 403 -24.70 25.54 -19.35
C SER A 403 -25.39 24.22 -19.68
N GLY A 404 -26.27 23.79 -18.79
CA GLY A 404 -27.58 23.23 -19.14
C GLY A 404 -27.60 21.90 -19.89
N ALA A 405 -27.38 20.80 -19.17
CA ALA A 405 -28.06 19.55 -19.43
C ALA A 405 -28.10 18.74 -18.13
N SER A 406 -29.30 18.35 -17.69
CA SER A 406 -29.44 17.27 -16.71
C SER A 406 -28.95 15.99 -17.40
N VAL A 407 -27.65 15.72 -17.32
CA VAL A 407 -27.10 14.45 -17.74
C VAL A 407 -27.59 13.44 -16.71
N ASN A 408 -28.43 12.50 -17.15
CA ASN A 408 -28.76 11.32 -16.36
C ASN A 408 -27.44 10.57 -16.11
N THR A 409 -26.82 10.77 -14.94
CA THR A 409 -25.59 10.08 -14.53
C THR A 409 -25.92 8.62 -14.21
N THR A 410 -25.96 7.78 -15.24
CA THR A 410 -26.21 6.35 -15.10
C THR A 410 -24.90 5.60 -14.87
N SER A 411 -24.88 4.78 -13.81
CA SER A 411 -23.82 3.82 -13.52
C SER A 411 -24.29 2.40 -13.85
N THR A 412 -23.35 1.49 -14.12
CA THR A 412 -23.67 0.07 -14.41
C THR A 412 -22.90 -0.85 -13.47
N PRO A 413 -23.44 -2.05 -13.16
CA PRO A 413 -22.70 -3.06 -12.41
C PRO A 413 -21.52 -3.58 -13.24
N THR A 414 -20.41 -3.93 -12.58
CA THR A 414 -19.23 -4.57 -13.20
C THR A 414 -19.44 -6.05 -13.59
N GLY A 415 -20.51 -6.67 -13.08
CA GLY A 415 -20.76 -8.11 -13.27
C GLY A 415 -19.85 -9.03 -12.44
N ALA A 416 -19.12 -8.51 -11.45
CA ALA A 416 -18.28 -9.31 -10.56
C ALA A 416 -19.11 -10.37 -9.78
N ASN A 417 -18.61 -11.61 -9.73
CA ASN A 417 -19.27 -12.71 -9.00
C ASN A 417 -19.25 -12.45 -7.49
N ARG A 418 -20.43 -12.59 -6.86
CA ARG A 418 -20.62 -12.46 -5.43
C ARG A 418 -20.18 -13.76 -4.75
N GLU A 419 -18.91 -13.89 -4.38
CA GLU A 419 -18.47 -15.04 -3.60
C GLU A 419 -19.02 -14.97 -2.17
N VAL A 420 -20.04 -15.79 -1.89
CA VAL A 420 -20.38 -16.20 -0.53
C VAL A 420 -19.42 -17.33 -0.18
N LYS A 421 -18.47 -17.11 0.73
CA LYS A 421 -17.52 -18.16 1.16
C LYS A 421 -18.27 -19.31 1.84
N GLY A 422 -18.50 -20.40 1.10
CA GLY A 422 -18.99 -21.69 1.58
C GLY A 422 -17.86 -22.63 2.02
N ASN A 423 -18.17 -23.46 3.02
CA ASN A 423 -17.30 -24.49 3.61
C ASN A 423 -16.76 -25.53 2.60
N PRO A 424 -15.55 -26.08 2.86
CA PRO A 424 -15.23 -27.44 2.45
C PRO A 424 -14.78 -28.34 3.62
N SER A 425 -15.38 -29.53 3.69
CA SER A 425 -15.04 -30.65 4.58
C SER A 425 -14.15 -31.69 3.91
N GLN A 426 -13.31 -32.34 4.74
CA GLN A 426 -12.64 -33.67 4.61
C GLN A 426 -11.56 -33.84 3.53
N SER A 427 -10.43 -34.55 3.73
CA SER A 427 -9.78 -35.27 4.84
C SER A 427 -8.36 -35.66 4.35
N SER A 428 -7.29 -35.65 5.15
CA SER A 428 -6.72 -36.89 5.73
C SER A 428 -5.54 -36.61 6.70
N ILE A 429 -5.65 -37.29 7.85
CA ILE A 429 -4.78 -37.67 8.99
C ILE A 429 -3.37 -38.13 8.54
N ALA A 430 -2.22 -38.03 9.25
CA ALA A 430 -1.72 -37.48 10.52
C ALA A 430 -0.18 -37.43 10.38
N THR A 431 0.58 -36.55 11.03
CA THR A 431 1.04 -36.67 12.42
C THR A 431 1.95 -35.47 12.66
N ASN A 432 1.67 -34.60 13.63
CA ASN A 432 2.69 -33.87 14.40
C ASN A 432 2.07 -33.03 15.51
N GLN A 433 2.82 -32.96 16.61
CA GLN A 433 2.50 -32.29 17.86
C GLN A 433 2.02 -30.85 17.63
N ILE A 434 0.93 -30.52 18.33
CA ILE A 434 0.14 -29.31 18.17
C ILE A 434 0.96 -28.10 18.62
N ASN A 435 1.33 -27.27 17.65
CA ASN A 435 1.86 -25.91 17.85
C ASN A 435 0.86 -24.96 17.13
N PRO A 436 -0.03 -24.26 17.85
CA PRO A 436 -1.28 -23.75 17.27
C PRO A 436 -1.15 -22.46 16.45
N CYS A 437 0.05 -21.94 16.20
CA CYS A 437 0.27 -20.78 15.33
C CYS A 437 1.42 -21.06 14.35
N THR A 438 1.20 -21.96 13.40
CA THR A 438 2.02 -21.99 12.18
C THR A 438 1.46 -20.98 11.20
N PHE A 439 2.30 -20.05 10.74
CA PHE A 439 1.99 -19.18 9.60
C PHE A 439 1.75 -20.08 8.39
N THR A 440 0.49 -20.38 8.10
CA THR A 440 0.10 -21.05 6.86
C THR A 440 0.06 -19.99 5.76
N ARG A 441 0.42 -20.37 4.53
CA ARG A 441 0.32 -19.53 3.31
C ARG A 441 -1.11 -19.07 2.97
N ALA A 442 -2.09 -19.33 3.84
CA ALA A 442 -3.45 -18.87 3.72
C ALA A 442 -3.67 -17.64 4.62
N ASN A 443 -3.94 -16.50 3.99
CA ASN A 443 -4.30 -15.22 4.63
C ASN A 443 -5.54 -15.33 5.52
N ARG A 444 -5.40 -15.80 6.76
CA ARG A 444 -6.38 -15.52 7.82
C ARG A 444 -5.75 -14.55 8.81
N SER A 445 -6.36 -13.38 8.95
CA SER A 445 -5.97 -12.36 9.92
C SER A 445 -6.23 -12.89 11.34
N ILE A 446 -5.19 -12.90 12.17
CA ILE A 446 -5.26 -13.22 13.60
C ILE A 446 -5.79 -12.00 14.40
N VAL A 447 -5.92 -10.84 13.75
CA VAL A 447 -6.05 -9.52 14.39
C VAL A 447 -7.47 -9.23 14.92
N SER A 448 -8.51 -10.00 14.53
CA SER A 448 -9.91 -9.74 14.93
C SER A 448 -10.54 -10.82 15.81
N GLN A 449 -9.74 -11.68 16.45
CA GLN A 449 -10.26 -12.84 17.16
C GLN A 449 -10.44 -12.54 18.66
N SER A 450 -11.60 -12.93 19.19
CA SER A 450 -11.77 -13.14 20.62
C SER A 450 -11.43 -14.59 20.97
N PHE A 451 -10.52 -14.78 21.92
CA PHE A 451 -10.15 -16.10 22.40
C PHE A 451 -10.64 -16.25 23.83
N TYR A 452 -11.55 -17.19 24.05
CA TYR A 452 -12.05 -17.51 25.40
C TYR A 452 -12.60 -16.28 26.15
N GLY A 453 -13.27 -15.37 25.41
CA GLY A 453 -13.83 -14.14 25.95
C GLY A 453 -12.87 -12.95 26.05
N VAL A 454 -11.61 -13.11 25.60
CA VAL A 454 -10.61 -12.04 25.57
C VAL A 454 -10.50 -11.46 24.17
N ASN A 455 -10.75 -10.16 24.02
CA ASN A 455 -10.60 -9.40 22.78
C ASN A 455 -9.13 -9.00 22.60
N LEU A 456 -8.46 -9.59 21.61
CA LEU A 456 -7.04 -9.37 21.34
C LEU A 456 -6.69 -7.90 21.07
N PRO A 457 -7.40 -7.17 20.19
CA PRO A 457 -7.22 -5.73 20.01
C PRO A 457 -7.29 -4.90 21.30
N LEU A 458 -8.32 -5.12 22.13
CA LEU A 458 -8.49 -4.37 23.38
C LEU A 458 -7.34 -4.65 24.36
N LEU A 459 -6.88 -5.91 24.43
CA LEU A 459 -5.74 -6.29 25.26
C LEU A 459 -4.43 -5.72 24.73
N GLY A 460 -4.25 -5.69 23.40
CA GLY A 460 -3.09 -5.06 22.78
C GLY A 460 -3.02 -3.56 23.00
N ASN A 461 -4.14 -2.85 22.92
CA ASN A 461 -4.20 -1.43 23.25
C ASN A 461 -3.90 -1.17 24.73
N ALA A 462 -4.48 -1.96 25.63
CA ALA A 462 -4.19 -1.86 27.06
C ALA A 462 -2.71 -2.07 27.38
N ILE A 463 -2.05 -3.02 26.70
CA ILE A 463 -0.61 -3.27 26.86
C ILE A 463 0.22 -2.13 26.25
N ALA A 464 -0.13 -1.67 25.04
CA ALA A 464 0.56 -0.56 24.39
C ALA A 464 0.52 0.73 25.22
N GLU A 465 -0.61 1.03 25.87
CA GLU A 465 -0.75 2.19 26.75
C GLU A 465 0.20 2.14 27.95
N ILE A 466 0.50 0.95 28.48
CA ILE A 466 1.48 0.79 29.55
C ILE A 466 2.90 0.92 29.00
N GLU A 467 3.20 0.19 27.93
CA GLU A 467 4.55 0.04 27.38
C GLU A 467 5.04 1.29 26.63
N SER A 468 4.13 2.08 26.06
CA SER A 468 4.42 3.32 25.32
C SER A 468 4.13 4.60 26.10
N ALA A 469 3.83 4.52 27.41
CA ALA A 469 3.55 5.69 28.26
C ALA A 469 4.71 6.72 28.31
N GLY A 470 5.94 6.31 28.01
CA GLY A 470 7.14 7.16 27.92
C GLY A 470 7.31 7.89 26.58
N GLY A 471 6.41 7.67 25.62
CA GLY A 471 6.50 8.17 24.25
C GLY A 471 7.23 7.21 23.31
N GLY A 472 6.98 7.36 22.01
CA GLY A 472 7.66 6.60 20.96
C GLY A 472 6.85 5.46 20.35
N ASP A 473 5.74 4.97 20.88
CA ASP A 473 4.82 4.04 20.16
C ASP A 473 5.56 2.98 19.28
N TYR A 474 5.25 2.83 18.00
CA TYR A 474 5.94 1.92 17.07
C TYR A 474 7.44 2.20 16.85
N GLN A 475 7.90 3.41 17.11
CA GLN A 475 9.31 3.86 17.00
C GLN A 475 10.07 3.69 18.34
N ALA A 476 9.43 3.16 19.39
CA ALA A 476 10.04 3.02 20.70
C ALA A 476 11.14 1.96 20.69
N VAL A 477 12.30 2.27 21.26
CA VAL A 477 13.40 1.32 21.46
C VAL A 477 13.72 1.26 22.94
N GLY A 478 13.41 0.11 23.54
CA GLY A 478 13.58 -0.15 24.96
C GLY A 478 15.03 -0.36 25.37
N VAL A 479 15.23 -0.48 26.69
CA VAL A 479 16.53 -0.81 27.27
C VAL A 479 16.99 -2.21 26.88
N HIS A 480 18.31 -2.36 26.81
CA HIS A 480 18.91 -3.67 26.61
C HIS A 480 18.87 -4.46 27.92
N THR A 481 18.29 -5.66 27.85
CA THR A 481 18.09 -6.54 29.00
C THR A 481 18.47 -7.96 28.61
N CYS A 482 19.07 -8.68 29.55
CA CYS A 482 19.36 -10.10 29.45
C CYS A 482 18.54 -10.88 30.50
N ALA A 483 17.83 -11.91 30.06
CA ALA A 483 17.09 -12.85 30.89
C ALA A 483 17.74 -14.25 30.87
N ASP A 484 17.24 -15.15 31.72
CA ASP A 484 17.60 -16.58 31.75
C ASP A 484 19.11 -16.85 31.83
N GLY A 485 19.81 -16.13 32.73
CA GLY A 485 21.25 -16.29 32.92
C GLY A 485 22.11 -15.80 31.76
N GLY A 486 21.58 -14.94 30.89
CA GLY A 486 22.29 -14.37 29.74
C GLY A 486 22.02 -15.06 28.41
N LEU A 487 21.12 -16.05 28.39
CA LEU A 487 20.75 -16.77 27.16
C LEU A 487 19.84 -15.95 26.24
N ASN A 488 18.99 -15.09 26.82
CA ASN A 488 18.05 -14.25 26.09
C ASN A 488 18.39 -12.77 26.30
N CYS A 489 19.24 -12.22 25.44
CA CYS A 489 19.65 -10.81 25.46
C CYS A 489 19.05 -10.04 24.29
N GLY A 490 18.52 -8.84 24.56
CA GLY A 490 17.84 -8.05 23.53
C GLY A 490 17.27 -6.74 24.04
N ARG A 491 16.49 -6.07 23.20
CA ARG A 491 15.77 -4.83 23.53
C ARG A 491 14.27 -5.00 23.29
N GLY A 492 13.44 -4.26 24.03
CA GLY A 492 12.03 -4.07 23.68
C GLY A 492 11.93 -3.27 22.38
N LEU A 493 11.21 -3.78 21.39
CA LEU A 493 11.06 -3.13 20.09
C LEU A 493 9.61 -2.67 19.89
N GLY A 494 9.47 -1.38 19.62
CA GLY A 494 8.27 -0.71 19.17
C GLY A 494 7.12 -0.69 20.17
N ARG A 495 5.89 -0.63 19.64
CA ARG A 495 4.66 -0.21 20.37
C ARG A 495 4.37 -1.01 21.64
N TYR A 496 4.70 -2.29 21.61
CA TYR A 496 4.43 -3.23 22.69
C TYR A 496 5.67 -3.56 23.52
N GLN A 497 6.78 -2.85 23.30
CA GLN A 497 8.11 -3.16 23.86
C GLN A 497 8.47 -4.64 23.69
N PHE A 498 8.18 -5.17 22.50
CA PHE A 498 8.25 -6.60 22.23
C PHE A 498 9.70 -7.05 22.12
N MET A 499 10.15 -7.98 22.97
CA MET A 499 11.57 -8.31 23.08
C MET A 499 12.13 -8.89 21.78
N SER A 500 13.29 -8.39 21.34
CA SER A 500 13.93 -8.78 20.08
C SER A 500 14.29 -10.26 19.96
N TYR A 501 14.36 -10.99 21.09
CA TYR A 501 14.57 -12.44 21.13
C TYR A 501 13.26 -13.24 21.17
N ASN A 502 12.09 -12.60 21.20
CA ASN A 502 10.81 -13.31 21.13
C ASN A 502 10.72 -14.09 19.80
N PRO A 503 10.32 -15.38 19.81
CA PRO A 503 10.33 -16.22 18.62
C PRO A 503 9.47 -15.67 17.47
N TYR A 504 8.39 -14.95 17.76
CA TYR A 504 7.54 -14.33 16.73
C TYR A 504 8.23 -13.11 16.09
N ALA A 505 8.96 -12.30 16.88
CA ALA A 505 9.76 -11.18 16.37
C ALA A 505 10.94 -11.70 15.53
N VAL A 506 11.71 -12.64 16.08
CA VAL A 506 12.87 -13.26 15.41
C VAL A 506 12.46 -13.79 14.04
N ARG A 507 11.33 -14.50 13.96
CA ARG A 507 10.84 -15.06 12.70
C ARG A 507 10.52 -14.01 11.64
N LEU A 508 9.88 -12.90 12.02
CA LEU A 508 9.50 -11.85 11.06
C LEU A 508 10.68 -10.95 10.68
N ILE A 509 11.62 -10.74 11.59
CA ILE A 509 12.81 -9.93 11.37
C ILE A 509 13.83 -10.69 10.51
N ALA A 510 14.16 -11.94 10.89
CA ALA A 510 15.13 -12.78 10.16
C ALA A 510 14.69 -13.11 8.72
N ALA A 511 13.39 -13.04 8.42
CA ALA A 511 12.87 -13.24 7.07
C ALA A 511 13.25 -12.11 6.09
N LYS A 512 13.74 -10.96 6.58
CA LYS A 512 14.17 -9.84 5.75
C LYS A 512 15.68 -9.94 5.45
N SER A 513 16.08 -9.46 4.27
CA SER A 513 17.50 -9.37 3.91
C SER A 513 18.25 -8.50 4.93
N GLY A 514 19.30 -9.03 5.56
CA GLY A 514 20.06 -8.36 6.63
C GLY A 514 19.43 -8.46 8.04
N GLY A 515 18.26 -9.11 8.17
CA GLY A 515 17.53 -9.19 9.44
C GLY A 515 18.23 -10.02 10.53
N GLU A 516 18.95 -11.08 10.17
CA GLU A 516 19.74 -11.89 11.12
C GLU A 516 20.91 -11.08 11.71
N GLU A 517 21.59 -10.31 10.87
CA GLU A 517 22.69 -9.42 11.28
C GLU A 517 22.18 -8.28 12.17
N PHE A 518 21.01 -7.73 11.85
CA PHE A 518 20.31 -6.78 12.71
C PHE A 518 20.01 -7.37 14.09
N LEU A 519 19.44 -8.58 14.18
CA LEU A 519 19.13 -9.24 15.45
C LEU A 519 20.38 -9.50 16.29
N GLU A 520 21.49 -9.94 15.67
CA GLU A 520 22.74 -10.20 16.39
C GLU A 520 23.36 -8.90 16.94
N ARG A 521 23.30 -7.79 16.20
CA ARG A 521 23.71 -6.47 16.72
C ARG A 521 22.87 -6.05 17.93
N VAL A 522 21.54 -6.18 17.84
CA VAL A 522 20.62 -5.81 18.94
C VAL A 522 20.85 -6.66 20.19
N LYS A 523 21.11 -7.96 20.00
CA LYS A 523 21.48 -8.89 21.06
C LYS A 523 22.80 -8.52 21.76
N GLN A 524 23.73 -7.88 21.06
CA GLN A 524 24.98 -7.36 21.63
C GLN A 524 24.83 -5.98 22.30
N GLY A 525 23.62 -5.42 22.33
CA GLY A 525 23.32 -4.16 22.98
C GLY A 525 23.25 -2.95 22.06
N TYR A 526 23.39 -3.13 20.73
CA TYR A 526 23.16 -2.06 19.76
C TYR A 526 21.75 -1.47 19.94
N GLN A 527 21.64 -0.15 19.82
CA GLN A 527 20.36 0.56 19.83
C GLN A 527 20.00 0.94 18.39
N PRO A 528 19.02 0.25 17.77
CA PRO A 528 18.55 0.58 16.43
C PRO A 528 18.11 2.04 16.29
N THR A 529 18.38 2.62 15.12
CA THR A 529 17.70 3.85 14.70
C THR A 529 16.23 3.57 14.36
N GLU A 530 15.39 4.62 14.33
CA GLU A 530 13.99 4.51 13.90
C GLU A 530 13.88 3.94 12.48
N ALA A 531 14.77 4.36 11.58
CA ALA A 531 14.81 3.86 10.20
C ALA A 531 15.11 2.36 10.14
N GLU A 532 16.11 1.88 10.90
CA GLU A 532 16.43 0.45 10.98
C GLU A 532 15.30 -0.34 11.65
N LEU A 533 14.66 0.21 12.69
CA LEU A 533 13.51 -0.44 13.32
C LEU A 533 12.36 -0.64 12.32
N PHE A 534 12.06 0.35 11.47
CA PHE A 534 11.00 0.22 10.47
C PHE A 534 11.40 -0.58 9.24
N GLU A 535 12.68 -0.63 8.89
CA GLU A 535 13.21 -1.53 7.88
C GLU A 535 13.05 -2.99 8.31
N PHE A 536 13.47 -3.32 9.53
CA PHE A 536 13.56 -4.71 10.00
C PHE A 536 12.32 -5.19 10.74
N PHE A 537 11.57 -4.32 11.42
CA PHE A 537 10.38 -4.65 12.20
C PHE A 537 9.29 -3.55 12.08
N PRO A 538 8.70 -3.38 10.89
CA PRO A 538 7.70 -2.35 10.64
C PRO A 538 6.43 -2.54 11.49
N PRO A 539 5.59 -1.51 11.68
CA PRO A 539 4.38 -1.56 12.51
C PRO A 539 3.50 -2.78 12.30
N ALA A 540 3.24 -3.17 11.05
CA ALA A 540 2.41 -4.32 10.72
C ALA A 540 3.01 -5.66 11.20
N ASP A 541 4.34 -5.79 11.21
CA ASP A 541 5.01 -6.97 11.75
C ASP A 541 5.06 -6.93 13.28
N GLN A 542 5.15 -5.74 13.89
CA GLN A 542 5.03 -5.59 15.34
C GLN A 542 3.65 -6.05 15.82
N ASP A 543 2.57 -5.55 15.21
CA ASP A 543 1.20 -5.96 15.52
C ASP A 543 0.99 -7.45 15.28
N ARG A 544 1.49 -7.97 14.15
CA ARG A 544 1.34 -9.39 13.81
C ARG A 544 2.07 -10.30 14.78
N ALA A 545 3.32 -9.99 15.12
CA ALA A 545 4.10 -10.77 16.07
C ALA A 545 3.45 -10.73 17.46
N PHE A 546 3.05 -9.54 17.90
CA PHE A 546 2.42 -9.34 19.19
C PHE A 546 1.07 -10.07 19.29
N MET A 547 0.18 -9.91 18.31
CA MET A 547 -1.13 -10.57 18.35
C MET A 547 -1.03 -12.10 18.30
N ALA A 548 -0.08 -12.64 17.53
CA ALA A 548 0.18 -14.08 17.50
C ALA A 548 0.72 -14.59 18.85
N ASP A 549 1.61 -13.82 19.48
CA ASP A 549 2.18 -14.15 20.80
C ASP A 549 1.13 -14.09 21.92
N ILE A 550 0.32 -13.02 21.97
CA ILE A 550 -0.76 -12.89 22.95
C ILE A 550 -1.84 -13.96 22.75
N ALA A 551 -2.21 -14.28 21.50
CA ALA A 551 -3.16 -15.37 21.22
C ALA A 551 -2.65 -16.71 21.75
N ASN A 552 -1.37 -17.02 21.52
CA ASN A 552 -0.73 -18.20 22.05
C ASN A 552 -0.68 -18.19 23.59
N LYS A 553 -0.34 -17.05 24.21
CA LYS A 553 -0.34 -16.89 25.66
C LYS A 553 -1.72 -17.08 26.26
N ILE A 554 -2.79 -16.57 25.64
CA ILE A 554 -4.18 -16.82 26.06
C ILE A 554 -4.46 -18.32 26.03
N GLN A 555 -4.17 -18.98 24.91
CA GLN A 555 -4.46 -20.40 24.72
C GLN A 555 -3.75 -21.31 25.73
N VAL A 556 -2.48 -21.01 26.06
CA VAL A 556 -1.72 -21.75 27.07
C VAL A 556 -2.24 -21.43 28.48
N THR A 557 -2.42 -20.16 28.80
CA THR A 557 -2.74 -19.69 30.16
C THR A 557 -4.11 -20.16 30.64
N GLN A 558 -5.12 -20.24 29.77
CA GLN A 558 -6.43 -20.76 30.16
C GLN A 558 -6.41 -22.22 30.67
N THR A 559 -5.38 -22.98 30.32
CA THR A 559 -5.22 -24.38 30.76
C THR A 559 -4.45 -24.50 32.07
N GLU A 560 -3.87 -23.40 32.55
CA GLU A 560 -3.15 -23.32 33.82
C GLU A 560 -4.11 -23.10 34.99
N ILE A 561 -3.71 -23.55 36.18
CA ILE A 561 -4.43 -23.35 37.42
C ILE A 561 -3.85 -22.13 38.13
N ASP A 562 -4.71 -21.18 38.47
CA ASP A 562 -4.34 -20.05 39.32
C ASP A 562 -4.02 -20.57 40.74
N PRO A 563 -2.76 -20.46 41.20
CA PRO A 563 -2.35 -20.99 42.50
C PRO A 563 -2.99 -20.24 43.68
N ILE A 564 -3.61 -19.08 43.45
CA ILE A 564 -4.29 -18.28 44.49
C ILE A 564 -5.73 -18.75 44.67
N THR A 565 -6.44 -19.05 43.58
CA THR A 565 -7.87 -19.40 43.61
C THR A 565 -8.12 -20.90 43.51
N GLY A 566 -7.14 -21.68 43.04
CA GLY A 566 -7.28 -23.11 42.77
C GLY A 566 -8.14 -23.43 41.55
N GLN A 567 -8.51 -22.42 40.75
CA GLN A 567 -9.33 -22.55 39.55
C GLN A 567 -8.52 -22.22 38.29
N SER A 568 -8.99 -22.64 37.11
CA SER A 568 -8.38 -22.25 35.84
C SER A 568 -8.49 -20.74 35.59
N PHE A 569 -7.48 -20.16 34.93
CA PHE A 569 -7.53 -18.75 34.51
C PHE A 569 -8.65 -18.52 33.49
N THR A 570 -9.64 -17.70 33.84
CA THR A 570 -10.77 -17.34 32.98
C THR A 570 -11.15 -15.86 33.17
N GLY A 571 -11.89 -15.28 32.21
CA GLY A 571 -12.41 -13.91 32.30
C GLY A 571 -11.33 -12.85 32.58
N GLU A 572 -11.63 -11.92 33.49
CA GLU A 572 -10.70 -10.86 33.90
C GLU A 572 -9.35 -11.41 34.40
N ARG A 573 -9.37 -12.55 35.09
CA ARG A 573 -8.17 -13.14 35.66
C ARG A 573 -7.24 -13.73 34.60
N LEU A 574 -7.80 -14.19 33.47
CA LEU A 574 -7.04 -14.60 32.30
C LEU A 574 -6.33 -13.40 31.64
N ILE A 575 -7.00 -12.25 31.55
CA ILE A 575 -6.44 -11.00 31.00
C ILE A 575 -5.26 -10.53 31.85
N GLU A 576 -5.43 -10.44 33.16
CA GLU A 576 -4.35 -10.06 34.08
C GLU A 576 -3.14 -10.98 33.91
N ARG A 577 -3.36 -12.30 33.88
CA ARG A 577 -2.26 -13.27 33.81
C ARG A 577 -1.53 -13.24 32.48
N VAL A 578 -2.23 -13.06 31.37
CA VAL A 578 -1.61 -12.93 30.04
C VAL A 578 -0.76 -11.66 29.96
N ALA A 579 -1.24 -10.53 30.48
CA ALA A 579 -0.47 -9.30 30.58
C ALA A 579 0.79 -9.47 31.45
N GLN A 580 0.69 -10.19 32.58
CA GLN A 580 1.85 -10.54 33.39
C GLN A 580 2.88 -11.36 32.62
N LYS A 581 2.45 -12.33 31.81
CA LYS A 581 3.37 -13.15 31.00
C LYS A 581 4.01 -12.41 29.83
N HIS A 582 3.38 -11.33 29.36
CA HIS A 582 4.03 -10.38 28.44
C HIS A 582 5.16 -9.65 29.16
N PHE A 583 4.86 -9.04 30.31
CA PHE A 583 5.80 -8.19 31.04
C PHE A 583 6.95 -8.96 31.72
N GLY A 584 6.64 -10.08 32.39
CA GLY A 584 7.61 -10.86 33.17
C GLY A 584 8.12 -12.14 32.50
N GLY A 585 7.64 -12.45 31.29
CA GLY A 585 7.90 -13.72 30.61
C GLY A 585 6.98 -14.87 31.04
N ASP A 586 6.97 -15.96 30.26
CA ASP A 586 6.02 -17.06 30.41
C ASP A 586 6.13 -17.81 31.75
N ASN A 587 7.35 -17.89 32.29
CA ASN A 587 7.66 -18.56 33.56
C ASN A 587 7.56 -17.64 34.78
N SER A 588 7.11 -16.40 34.61
CA SER A 588 6.96 -15.45 35.71
C SER A 588 6.02 -15.99 36.79
N LYS A 589 6.38 -15.80 38.06
CA LYS A 589 5.53 -16.21 39.19
C LYS A 589 4.26 -15.34 39.23
N VAL A 590 3.09 -15.97 39.29
CA VAL A 590 1.77 -15.29 39.36
C VAL A 590 1.77 -14.22 40.46
N ASP A 591 1.33 -13.00 40.12
CA ASP A 591 1.21 -11.85 41.02
C ASP A 591 2.48 -11.52 41.83
N ALA A 592 3.66 -11.79 41.28
CA ALA A 592 4.91 -11.46 41.94
C ALA A 592 5.05 -9.94 42.19
N SER A 593 5.70 -9.58 43.30
CA SER A 593 6.08 -8.20 43.60
C SER A 593 7.34 -7.74 42.87
N SER A 594 7.93 -8.60 42.02
CA SER A 594 9.10 -8.27 41.19
C SER A 594 8.73 -7.21 40.15
N SER A 595 9.62 -6.24 39.95
CA SER A 595 9.46 -5.14 39.00
C SER A 595 10.55 -5.20 37.92
N ASP A 596 10.38 -4.40 36.87
CA ASP A 596 11.38 -4.22 35.82
C ASP A 596 12.64 -3.49 36.33
N VAL A 597 13.61 -3.27 35.43
CA VAL A 597 14.88 -2.57 35.72
C VAL A 597 14.66 -1.15 36.25
N PHE A 598 13.48 -0.56 36.02
CA PHE A 598 13.13 0.79 36.46
C PHE A 598 12.30 0.84 37.75
N GLY A 599 11.85 -0.31 38.27
CA GLY A 599 11.11 -0.39 39.53
C GLY A 599 9.71 0.26 39.49
N ARG A 600 9.14 0.47 38.29
CA ARG A 600 7.96 1.34 38.11
C ARG A 600 6.63 0.62 38.36
N LEU A 601 6.54 -0.65 37.96
CA LEU A 601 5.36 -1.48 38.13
C LEU A 601 5.79 -2.87 38.58
N SER A 602 5.18 -3.41 39.65
CA SER A 602 5.32 -4.84 39.94
C SER A 602 4.57 -5.67 38.91
N LEU A 603 4.92 -6.93 38.73
CA LEU A 603 4.20 -7.85 37.84
C LEU A 603 2.69 -7.87 38.15
N LYS A 604 2.33 -7.89 39.44
CA LYS A 604 0.94 -7.79 39.89
C LYS A 604 0.27 -6.48 39.45
N ASP A 605 0.94 -5.35 39.61
CA ASP A 605 0.39 -4.03 39.26
C ASP A 605 0.29 -3.86 37.73
N TYR A 606 1.22 -4.43 36.97
CA TYR A 606 1.16 -4.46 35.51
C TYR A 606 -0.11 -5.19 35.03
N GLY A 607 -0.37 -6.40 35.55
CA GLY A 607 -1.57 -7.17 35.18
C GLY A 607 -2.88 -6.45 35.51
N LYS A 608 -2.96 -5.82 36.70
CA LYS A 608 -4.13 -5.05 37.12
C LYS A 608 -4.35 -3.79 36.29
N THR A 609 -3.27 -3.08 35.96
CA THR A 609 -3.33 -1.90 35.10
C THR A 609 -3.82 -2.29 33.71
N ALA A 610 -3.30 -3.39 33.13
CA ALA A 610 -3.74 -3.89 31.84
C ALA A 610 -5.23 -4.28 31.84
N LEU A 611 -5.72 -4.94 32.90
CA LEU A 611 -7.14 -5.24 33.04
C LEU A 611 -8.01 -3.98 33.14
N ALA A 612 -7.58 -2.99 33.93
CA ALA A 612 -8.32 -1.73 34.07
C ALA A 612 -8.44 -0.99 32.73
N LEU A 613 -7.34 -0.91 31.98
CA LEU A 613 -7.33 -0.31 30.64
C LEU A 613 -8.16 -1.12 29.64
N TYR A 614 -8.07 -2.45 29.70
CA TYR A 614 -8.91 -3.35 28.89
C TYR A 614 -10.41 -3.13 29.16
N GLY A 615 -10.79 -3.00 30.43
CA GLY A 615 -12.18 -2.74 30.85
C GLY A 615 -12.68 -1.36 30.45
N ASN A 616 -11.85 -0.32 30.59
CA ASN A 616 -12.18 1.03 30.13
C ASN A 616 -12.42 1.08 28.63
N ASN A 617 -11.63 0.33 27.86
CA ASN A 617 -11.78 0.18 26.41
C ASN A 617 -12.97 -0.72 26.01
N ASN A 618 -13.68 -1.33 26.97
CA ASN A 618 -14.84 -2.22 26.77
C ASN A 618 -16.17 -1.58 27.23
N SER A 619 -16.18 -0.29 27.57
CA SER A 619 -17.35 0.42 28.15
C SER A 619 -18.44 0.76 27.13
N ASP A 620 -18.19 0.56 25.83
CA ASP A 620 -19.16 0.78 24.77
C ASP A 620 -19.83 -0.56 24.36
N ASN A 621 -21.05 -0.74 24.87
CA ASN A 621 -22.08 -1.75 24.54
C ASN A 621 -22.10 -3.13 25.25
N GLY A 622 -23.10 -3.29 26.14
CA GLY A 622 -24.01 -4.45 26.17
C GLY A 622 -23.49 -5.79 26.67
N THR A 623 -23.77 -6.12 27.95
CA THR A 623 -23.67 -7.48 28.50
C THR A 623 -24.44 -8.51 27.68
N LEU A 624 -23.73 -9.44 27.04
CA LEU A 624 -24.28 -10.68 26.52
C LEU A 624 -23.88 -11.83 27.45
N THR A 625 -24.72 -12.13 28.45
CA THR A 625 -24.61 -13.33 29.28
C THR A 625 -25.13 -14.54 28.53
N CYS A 626 -24.25 -15.48 28.17
CA CYS A 626 -24.65 -16.83 27.77
C CYS A 626 -24.63 -17.76 28.99
N ILE A 627 -25.81 -18.17 29.46
CA ILE A 627 -26.00 -19.27 30.41
C ILE A 627 -25.73 -20.59 29.66
N PRO A 628 -24.94 -21.54 30.19
CA PRO A 628 -24.76 -22.83 29.55
C PRO A 628 -26.03 -23.68 29.73
N SER A 629 -26.79 -23.87 28.66
CA SER A 629 -27.81 -24.92 28.61
C SER A 629 -27.14 -26.28 28.41
N LEU A 630 -26.97 -27.03 29.49
CA LEU A 630 -26.69 -28.46 29.42
C LEU A 630 -27.90 -29.17 28.79
N THR A 631 -27.73 -29.71 27.59
CA THR A 631 -28.48 -30.90 27.17
C THR A 631 -27.48 -31.97 26.75
N SER A 632 -27.25 -32.88 27.69
CA SER A 632 -26.54 -34.13 27.48
C SER A 632 -27.31 -35.00 26.50
N ARG A 633 -26.64 -35.48 25.45
CA ARG A 633 -26.99 -36.74 24.81
C ARG A 633 -25.79 -37.69 24.95
N TYR A 634 -25.90 -38.56 25.94
CA TYR A 634 -25.18 -39.82 26.03
C TYR A 634 -25.34 -40.63 24.73
N ILE A 635 -24.23 -41.08 24.15
CA ILE A 635 -24.21 -42.30 23.35
C ILE A 635 -23.21 -43.24 24.02
N SER A 636 -23.74 -44.21 24.74
CA SER A 636 -23.02 -45.37 25.25
C SER A 636 -22.80 -46.37 24.11
N ASN A 637 -21.54 -46.66 23.77
CA ASN A 637 -21.20 -47.89 23.07
C ASN A 637 -20.69 -48.90 24.10
N ALA A 638 -21.55 -49.83 24.49
CA ALA A 638 -21.17 -51.06 25.14
C ALA A 638 -20.99 -52.13 24.06
N GLN A 639 -19.74 -52.52 23.80
CA GLN A 639 -19.44 -53.85 23.27
C GLN A 639 -19.54 -54.82 24.45
N ASN A 640 -20.35 -55.87 24.32
CA ASN A 640 -20.12 -57.07 25.09
C ASN A 640 -20.36 -58.33 24.24
N ILE A 641 -19.45 -59.25 24.49
CA ILE A 641 -19.20 -60.54 23.85
C ILE A 641 -20.24 -61.56 24.35
N GLY A 642 -20.65 -62.49 23.49
CA GLY A 642 -20.89 -63.88 23.91
C GLY A 642 -22.31 -64.43 23.69
N ASN A 643 -22.34 -65.44 22.81
CA ASN A 643 -23.32 -66.50 22.57
C ASN A 643 -24.66 -66.15 21.90
#